data_AF-A0A422QBR9-F1
#
_entry.id   AF-A0A422QBR9-F1
#
_cell.length_a   1.000
_cell.length_b   1.000
_cell.length_c   1.000
_cell.angle_alpha   90.00
_cell.angle_beta   90.00
_cell.angle_gamma   90.00
#
_symmetry.space_group_name_H-M   'P 1'
#
loop_
_entity.id
_entity.type
_entity.pdbx_description
1 polymer ?
#
loop_
_entity_poly.entity_id
_entity_poly.type
_entity_poly.pdbx_seq_one_letter_code
_entity_poly.pdbx_strand_id
1 'polypeptide(L)'
;MASSSSSAVTGEPPGPVGEPTADVGTFNEIRSDNRNFDYYQRQFQEVLMGLENDEVLEAFRVEYAALHHSFLKSHDGETRLLKKCAELQADIEACVMKVQAAEELTRGDKTTIEALKVEIEKTRKNAVATREREALLKDKVNSLKRELSEIEERVHRPVEATAQEAALQSLVRAHETVLKEKETMEYQLAALRQEFACTARRLERVLEVRRSRDAELRAVTEATEEKLREVEAQKAVRLRREEELRLTREEIARRVVAAQERQTVIERLSQDNARHDVEIKLTLDETARLTESYQQLSRQLQNVNRTCQSRNEENDALQRRMNELMEELKLKESAADSVSRAHRRELKLLDAAARRTAAMEGRRAEAEAARAALHAELALLEDDFEAATRAAEADERRVSAQVRELDLLHDNVLGAAAKAQQQSLWLAEQRTEAYHLEHELRSYEEQAQRQNEVIYKLSRECAGYEENMKLATLQCARIMAEVQDREVQLGVALDEVKDVEARIRQQQALLEAVLSERKTYSKHYAQIRGGVTEMVRGFRLMLAQIKQMQEEVQRRERRLVAEDGGIDALVKQRRKLEAQIAALHLRIDKRGRSVQQYSQEVRRLGDVFAEGEDEVGRQRRRFRDVQKERDFLDNQVYTSNEELARLYEKARVQQSLLQRGESICAERLQTVNELHHRIAQLTEEVGRLRLFVQRLPELRRLVNGASRELVREQNRVRALLHECERPMNLHPNHQLASSDPEAYALTARVGALQRELVARRTELTEKEQRIKQQEASYLQCKAAVARQLGPEIAEQVALYQGNLAKKAGQMRAMVASLKYFREQTELYQARYNELRDTLDGLAEKYAETRQQRDREARREASGGGGCGAAAPLRQPEQPQEYVGYVAPPRGGDHAADAAHDAPSSGGSGSPHREEEGGPGEEAGDGGAEPPA
;
A
#
# COMPACT_ATOMS: atom_id res chain seq x y z
N MET A 1 28.03 -24.89 42.93
CA MET A 1 26.98 -25.68 42.24
C MET A 1 26.56 -24.96 40.97
N ALA A 2 25.82 -25.62 40.08
CA ALA A 2 25.37 -25.19 38.74
C ALA A 2 24.97 -23.70 38.60
N SER A 3 25.03 -23.06 37.42
CA SER A 3 24.89 -23.62 36.07
C SER A 3 25.65 -22.86 34.98
N SER A 4 26.00 -23.57 33.89
CA SER A 4 26.71 -23.09 32.71
C SER A 4 25.79 -22.55 31.60
N SER A 5 26.14 -21.41 30.99
CA SER A 5 25.71 -21.05 29.62
C SER A 5 26.58 -19.93 29.02
N SER A 6 27.75 -20.27 28.48
CA SER A 6 28.49 -19.40 27.56
C SER A 6 28.21 -19.87 26.14
N SER A 7 27.43 -19.11 25.38
CA SER A 7 27.12 -19.44 23.99
C SER A 7 28.36 -19.21 23.13
N ALA A 8 28.90 -20.30 22.58
CA ALA A 8 29.86 -20.22 21.49
C ALA A 8 29.17 -19.61 20.26
N VAL A 9 29.83 -18.63 19.64
CA VAL A 9 29.57 -18.26 18.24
C VAL A 9 30.78 -18.73 17.45
N THR A 10 30.67 -19.93 16.91
CA THR A 10 31.59 -20.49 15.93
C THR A 10 31.48 -19.70 14.64
N GLY A 11 32.41 -18.75 14.42
CA GLY A 11 32.67 -18.24 13.08
C GLY A 11 33.41 -19.30 12.28
N GLU A 12 32.70 -19.98 11.39
CA GLU A 12 33.32 -20.90 10.42
C GLU A 12 34.34 -20.13 9.57
N PRO A 13 35.57 -20.65 9.34
CA PRO A 13 36.42 -20.12 8.30
C PRO A 13 35.78 -20.43 6.94
N PRO A 14 35.77 -19.50 5.97
CA PRO A 14 35.36 -19.84 4.61
C PRO A 14 36.29 -20.95 4.10
N GLY A 15 35.71 -22.06 3.65
CA GLY A 15 36.45 -23.21 3.18
C GLY A 15 37.39 -22.86 2.02
N PRO A 16 38.50 -23.61 1.84
CA PRO A 16 39.39 -23.37 0.71
C PRO A 16 38.61 -23.52 -0.59
N VAL A 17 38.69 -22.50 -1.44
CA VAL A 17 38.19 -22.57 -2.82
C VAL A 17 38.84 -23.77 -3.48
N GLY A 18 38.02 -24.69 -4.01
CA GLY A 18 38.50 -25.94 -4.57
C GLY A 18 39.56 -25.71 -5.64
N GLU A 19 40.64 -26.50 -5.58
CA GLU A 19 41.76 -26.39 -6.51
C GLU A 19 41.31 -26.63 -7.96
N PRO A 20 41.50 -25.67 -8.89
CA PRO A 20 41.19 -25.86 -10.30
C PRO A 20 42.34 -26.58 -11.04
N THR A 21 43.06 -27.46 -10.36
CA THR A 21 44.27 -28.13 -10.87
C THR A 21 43.94 -29.29 -11.83
N ALA A 22 42.75 -29.88 -11.73
CA ALA A 22 42.30 -30.97 -12.60
C ALA A 22 41.97 -30.51 -14.04
N ASP A 23 41.27 -29.38 -14.21
CA ASP A 23 40.80 -28.91 -15.52
C ASP A 23 41.91 -28.27 -16.39
N VAL A 24 43.01 -27.82 -15.77
CA VAL A 24 44.17 -27.29 -16.51
C VAL A 24 44.99 -28.42 -17.14
N GLY A 25 44.98 -29.63 -16.56
CA GLY A 25 45.63 -30.81 -17.14
C GLY A 25 44.97 -31.22 -18.46
N THR A 26 43.66 -31.44 -18.43
CA THR A 26 42.85 -31.85 -19.59
C THR A 26 42.88 -30.82 -20.72
N PHE A 27 42.88 -29.51 -20.41
CA PHE A 27 43.04 -28.48 -21.44
C PHE A 27 44.42 -28.52 -22.12
N ASN A 28 45.49 -28.80 -21.36
CA ASN A 28 46.84 -28.93 -21.93
C ASN A 28 47.02 -30.22 -22.74
N GLU A 29 46.36 -31.32 -22.34
CA GLU A 29 46.29 -32.56 -23.14
C GLU A 29 45.64 -32.30 -24.50
N ILE A 30 44.44 -31.72 -24.53
CA ILE A 30 43.74 -31.37 -25.79
C ILE A 30 44.57 -30.40 -26.66
N ARG A 31 45.26 -29.44 -26.03
CA ARG A 31 46.19 -28.52 -26.71
C ARG A 31 47.43 -29.23 -27.26
N SER A 32 47.84 -30.35 -26.66
CA SER A 32 48.94 -31.19 -27.15
C SER A 32 48.51 -32.11 -28.30
N ASP A 33 47.31 -32.70 -28.22
CA ASP A 33 46.74 -33.52 -29.29
C ASP A 33 46.49 -32.71 -30.56
N ASN A 34 46.06 -31.45 -30.41
CA ASN A 34 45.90 -30.53 -31.54
C ASN A 34 47.23 -30.26 -32.27
N ARG A 35 48.40 -30.42 -31.62
CA ARG A 35 49.72 -30.33 -32.28
C ARG A 35 50.11 -31.58 -33.06
N ASN A 36 49.46 -32.73 -32.82
CA ASN A 36 49.68 -33.95 -33.59
C ASN A 36 48.98 -33.92 -34.96
N PHE A 37 48.21 -32.86 -35.25
CA PHE A 37 47.52 -32.67 -36.53
C PHE A 37 48.46 -32.75 -37.75
N ASP A 38 49.64 -32.12 -37.70
CA ASP A 38 50.64 -32.17 -38.79
C ASP A 38 51.10 -33.60 -39.12
N TYR A 39 51.11 -34.50 -38.12
CA TYR A 39 51.45 -35.91 -38.30
C TYR A 39 50.30 -36.67 -39.00
N TYR A 40 49.07 -36.51 -38.52
CA TYR A 40 47.90 -37.13 -39.15
C TYR A 40 47.65 -36.59 -40.56
N GLN A 41 47.82 -35.29 -40.79
CA GLN A 41 47.67 -34.67 -42.12
C GLN A 41 48.67 -35.26 -43.12
N ARG A 42 49.92 -35.52 -42.72
CA ARG A 42 50.90 -36.21 -43.57
C ARG A 42 50.48 -37.64 -43.88
N GLN A 43 50.01 -38.40 -42.90
CA GLN A 43 49.51 -39.77 -43.14
C GLN A 43 48.30 -39.80 -44.10
N PHE A 44 47.34 -38.88 -43.94
CA PHE A 44 46.22 -38.75 -44.87
C PHE A 44 46.69 -38.41 -46.30
N GLN A 45 47.70 -37.54 -46.45
CA GLN A 45 48.27 -37.18 -47.75
C GLN A 45 49.08 -38.33 -48.38
N GLU A 46 49.89 -39.05 -47.59
CA GLU A 46 50.65 -40.22 -48.03
C GLU A 46 49.74 -41.34 -48.53
N VAL A 47 48.63 -41.60 -47.83
CA VAL A 47 47.61 -42.59 -48.27
C VAL A 47 46.89 -42.12 -49.54
N LEU A 48 46.52 -40.84 -49.64
CA LEU A 48 45.89 -40.29 -50.86
C LEU A 48 46.81 -40.35 -52.08
N MET A 49 48.11 -40.06 -51.92
CA MET A 49 49.11 -40.20 -52.98
C MET A 49 49.41 -41.67 -53.34
N GLY A 50 49.41 -42.57 -52.36
CA GLY A 50 49.57 -44.01 -52.60
C GLY A 50 48.41 -44.60 -53.43
N LEU A 51 47.20 -44.08 -53.25
CA LEU A 51 46.00 -44.42 -54.00
C LEU A 51 45.88 -43.70 -55.35
N GLU A 52 46.84 -42.84 -55.72
CA GLU A 52 46.67 -41.93 -56.86
C GLU A 52 46.76 -42.64 -58.23
N ASN A 53 47.32 -43.85 -58.27
CA ASN A 53 47.65 -44.61 -59.48
C ASN A 53 46.86 -45.93 -59.65
N ASP A 54 45.84 -46.22 -58.83
CA ASP A 54 45.10 -47.49 -58.86
C ASP A 54 43.60 -47.27 -59.19
N GLU A 55 43.23 -47.49 -60.45
CA GLU A 55 41.89 -47.20 -60.98
C GLU A 55 40.76 -47.95 -60.26
N VAL A 56 41.05 -49.10 -59.63
CA VAL A 56 40.05 -49.89 -58.89
C VAL A 56 39.67 -49.23 -57.56
N LEU A 57 40.56 -48.41 -57.00
CA LEU A 57 40.40 -47.78 -55.69
C LEU A 57 39.99 -46.30 -55.76
N GLU A 58 39.75 -45.75 -56.95
CA GLU A 58 39.37 -44.34 -57.15
C GLU A 58 38.12 -43.92 -56.34
N ALA A 59 37.10 -44.78 -56.27
CA ALA A 59 35.92 -44.52 -55.45
C ALA A 59 36.25 -44.39 -53.95
N PHE A 60 37.14 -45.25 -53.44
CA PHE A 60 37.63 -45.18 -52.07
C PHE A 60 38.51 -43.94 -51.86
N ARG A 61 39.34 -43.57 -52.84
CA ARG A 61 40.14 -42.33 -52.82
C ARG A 61 39.27 -41.09 -52.66
N VAL A 62 38.15 -41.01 -53.38
CA VAL A 62 37.19 -39.89 -53.29
C VAL A 62 36.51 -39.83 -51.92
N GLU A 63 36.05 -40.97 -51.36
CA GLU A 63 35.46 -41.00 -50.02
C GLU A 63 36.49 -40.68 -48.92
N TYR A 64 37.72 -41.17 -49.05
CA TYR A 64 38.82 -40.89 -48.12
C TYR A 64 39.29 -39.41 -48.20
N ALA A 65 39.28 -38.81 -49.38
CA ALA A 65 39.51 -37.37 -49.56
C ALA A 65 38.38 -36.52 -48.95
N ALA A 66 37.12 -36.97 -49.05
CA ALA A 66 35.99 -36.32 -48.38
C ALA A 66 36.10 -36.42 -46.85
N LEU A 67 36.53 -37.57 -46.33
CA LEU A 67 36.83 -37.76 -44.91
C LEU A 67 37.95 -36.82 -44.45
N HIS A 68 39.07 -36.75 -45.16
CA HIS A 68 40.16 -35.83 -44.89
C HIS A 68 39.67 -34.36 -44.89
N HIS A 69 38.85 -33.95 -45.86
CA HIS A 69 38.26 -32.59 -45.88
C HIS A 69 37.32 -32.31 -44.69
N SER A 70 36.61 -33.32 -44.20
CA SER A 70 35.79 -33.20 -42.98
C SER A 70 36.66 -33.07 -41.72
N PHE A 71 37.78 -33.81 -41.66
CA PHE A 71 38.78 -33.73 -40.58
C PHE A 71 39.46 -32.36 -40.53
N LEU A 72 39.87 -31.79 -41.68
CA LEU A 72 40.39 -30.42 -41.78
C LEU A 72 39.39 -29.40 -41.20
N LYS A 73 38.09 -29.52 -41.55
CA LYS A 73 37.04 -28.63 -41.03
C LYS A 73 36.80 -28.79 -39.51
N SER A 74 36.93 -29.99 -38.96
CA SER A 74 36.86 -30.21 -37.51
C SER A 74 38.02 -29.51 -36.81
N HIS A 75 39.24 -29.70 -37.31
CA HIS A 75 40.45 -29.11 -36.76
C HIS A 75 40.45 -27.56 -36.85
N ASP A 76 39.95 -26.99 -37.94
CA ASP A 76 39.69 -25.54 -38.08
C ASP A 76 38.69 -25.01 -37.03
N GLY A 77 37.72 -25.84 -36.63
CA GLY A 77 36.79 -25.54 -35.54
C GLY A 77 37.46 -25.61 -34.17
N GLU A 78 38.18 -26.70 -33.90
CA GLU A 78 38.94 -26.92 -32.66
C GLU A 78 39.99 -25.84 -32.41
N THR A 79 40.78 -25.46 -33.42
CA THR A 79 41.78 -24.38 -33.28
C THR A 79 41.15 -23.02 -32.98
N ARG A 80 39.95 -22.73 -33.49
CA ARG A 80 39.20 -21.50 -33.14
C ARG A 80 38.66 -21.55 -31.71
N LEU A 81 38.22 -22.71 -31.24
CA LEU A 81 37.79 -22.91 -29.86
C LEU A 81 38.97 -22.82 -28.89
N LEU A 82 40.10 -23.48 -29.18
CA LEU A 82 41.33 -23.41 -28.40
C LEU A 82 41.87 -21.98 -28.28
N LYS A 83 41.79 -21.17 -29.34
CA LYS A 83 42.14 -19.73 -29.29
C LYS A 83 41.25 -18.97 -28.31
N LYS A 84 39.92 -19.13 -28.39
CA LYS A 84 38.98 -18.50 -27.46
C LYS A 84 39.17 -18.96 -26.02
N CYS A 85 39.45 -20.25 -25.79
CA CYS A 85 39.74 -20.76 -24.46
C CYS A 85 41.05 -20.17 -23.90
N ALA A 86 42.08 -20.01 -24.73
CA ALA A 86 43.33 -19.36 -24.33
C ALA A 86 43.16 -17.86 -24.04
N GLU A 87 42.32 -17.15 -24.80
CA GLU A 87 41.95 -15.75 -24.54
C GLU A 87 41.20 -15.61 -23.21
N LEU A 88 40.17 -16.44 -22.99
CA LEU A 88 39.42 -16.48 -21.73
C LEU A 88 40.29 -16.87 -20.53
N GLN A 89 41.24 -17.78 -20.71
CA GLN A 89 42.16 -18.19 -19.65
C GLN A 89 43.15 -17.06 -19.30
N ALA A 90 43.64 -16.30 -20.28
CA ALA A 90 44.43 -15.09 -20.05
C ALA A 90 43.63 -13.99 -19.32
N ASP A 91 42.35 -13.81 -19.65
CA ASP A 91 41.46 -12.87 -18.95
C ASP A 91 41.19 -13.32 -17.50
N ILE A 92 41.02 -14.62 -17.26
CA ILE A 92 40.89 -15.20 -15.91
C ILE A 92 42.18 -14.97 -15.11
N GLU A 93 43.36 -15.28 -15.68
CA GLU A 93 44.66 -15.03 -15.05
C GLU A 93 44.84 -13.53 -14.72
N ALA A 94 44.48 -12.63 -15.64
CA ALA A 94 44.52 -11.19 -15.40
C ALA A 94 43.54 -10.73 -14.29
N CYS A 95 42.40 -11.40 -14.12
CA CYS A 95 41.48 -11.15 -13.01
C CYS A 95 42.02 -11.71 -11.69
N VAL A 96 42.61 -12.90 -11.68
CA VAL A 96 43.27 -13.50 -10.51
C VAL A 96 44.41 -12.60 -10.02
N MET A 97 45.26 -12.10 -10.92
CA MET A 97 46.34 -11.16 -10.56
C MET A 97 45.83 -9.85 -9.94
N LYS A 98 44.71 -9.30 -10.45
CA LYS A 98 44.05 -8.12 -9.86
C LYS A 98 43.49 -8.41 -8.46
N VAL A 99 42.90 -9.59 -8.26
CA VAL A 99 42.40 -10.01 -6.94
C VAL A 99 43.55 -10.21 -5.96
N GLN A 100 44.65 -10.85 -6.37
CA GLN A 100 45.84 -11.03 -5.53
C GLN A 100 46.47 -9.67 -5.13
N ALA A 101 46.61 -8.74 -6.07
CA ALA A 101 47.09 -7.38 -5.75
C ALA A 101 46.16 -6.62 -4.77
N ALA A 102 44.84 -6.81 -4.88
CA ALA A 102 43.88 -6.26 -3.93
C ALA A 102 43.96 -6.93 -2.54
N GLU A 103 44.20 -8.25 -2.48
CA GLU A 103 44.46 -8.94 -1.22
C GLU A 103 45.76 -8.48 -0.55
N GLU A 104 46.83 -8.24 -1.30
CA GLU A 104 48.11 -7.75 -0.78
C GLU A 104 47.97 -6.33 -0.19
N LEU A 105 47.28 -5.43 -0.89
CA LEU A 105 46.89 -4.13 -0.33
C LEU A 105 46.08 -4.28 0.96
N THR A 106 45.09 -5.17 0.97
CA THR A 106 44.25 -5.43 2.15
C THR A 106 45.03 -6.07 3.31
N ARG A 107 46.09 -6.83 3.02
CA ARG A 107 47.04 -7.35 4.04
C ARG A 107 47.92 -6.21 4.58
N GLY A 108 48.38 -5.28 3.75
CA GLY A 108 49.11 -4.08 4.17
C GLY A 108 48.28 -3.12 5.04
N ASP A 109 47.00 -2.95 4.71
CA ASP A 109 46.08 -2.16 5.54
C ASP A 109 45.84 -2.81 6.90
N LYS A 110 45.77 -4.14 6.97
CA LYS A 110 45.64 -4.87 8.25
C LYS A 110 46.87 -4.69 9.14
N THR A 111 48.09 -4.82 8.60
CA THR A 111 49.32 -4.67 9.39
C THR A 111 49.54 -3.23 9.87
N THR A 112 49.18 -2.23 9.06
CA THR A 112 49.23 -0.81 9.50
C THR A 112 48.17 -0.50 10.56
N ILE A 113 46.96 -1.04 10.45
CA ILE A 113 45.92 -0.95 11.50
C ILE A 113 46.38 -1.62 12.81
N GLU A 114 47.07 -2.76 12.74
CA GLU A 114 47.62 -3.43 13.92
C GLU A 114 48.76 -2.64 14.58
N ALA A 115 49.67 -2.05 13.79
CA ALA A 115 50.70 -1.15 14.30
C ALA A 115 50.09 0.07 15.03
N LEU A 116 49.10 0.72 14.43
CA LEU A 116 48.41 1.87 15.04
C LEU A 116 47.65 1.48 16.32
N LYS A 117 47.07 0.28 16.40
CA LYS A 117 46.46 -0.24 17.64
C LYS A 117 47.49 -0.40 18.76
N VAL A 118 48.68 -0.93 18.46
CA VAL A 118 49.77 -1.09 19.43
C VAL A 118 50.26 0.28 19.93
N GLU A 119 50.34 1.29 19.06
CA GLU A 119 50.68 2.67 19.47
C GLU A 119 49.61 3.32 20.35
N ILE A 120 48.33 3.09 20.05
CA ILE A 120 47.20 3.54 20.89
C ILE A 120 47.24 2.87 22.27
N GLU A 121 47.57 1.58 22.35
CA GLU A 121 47.77 0.93 23.66
C GLU A 121 48.98 1.47 24.43
N LYS A 122 50.09 1.74 23.73
CA LYS A 122 51.32 2.28 24.34
C LYS A 122 51.10 3.69 24.89
N THR A 123 50.40 4.55 24.15
CA THR A 123 50.00 5.89 24.61
C THR A 123 49.01 5.85 25.77
N ARG A 124 48.03 4.93 25.76
CA ARG A 124 47.13 4.68 26.90
C ARG A 124 47.87 4.22 28.15
N LYS A 125 48.80 3.25 28.04
CA LYS A 125 49.62 2.77 29.16
C LYS A 125 50.50 3.91 29.73
N ASN A 126 51.08 4.74 28.86
CA ASN A 126 51.82 5.93 29.31
C ASN A 126 50.93 6.96 30.03
N ALA A 127 49.68 7.15 29.60
CA ALA A 127 48.72 8.05 30.25
C ALA A 127 48.22 7.54 31.62
N VAL A 128 48.22 6.23 31.85
CA VAL A 128 47.96 5.64 33.18
C VAL A 128 49.19 5.84 34.08
N ALA A 129 50.38 5.51 33.57
CA ALA A 129 51.64 5.67 34.32
C ALA A 129 52.00 7.13 34.67
N THR A 130 51.44 8.14 33.99
CA THR A 130 51.55 9.54 34.42
C THR A 130 50.57 9.90 35.53
N ARG A 131 49.33 9.39 35.49
CA ARG A 131 48.32 9.56 36.56
C ARG A 131 48.74 8.88 37.87
N GLU A 132 49.36 7.70 37.81
CA GLU A 132 49.91 7.01 38.98
C GLU A 132 51.06 7.81 39.63
N ARG A 133 51.94 8.41 38.82
CA ARG A 133 52.98 9.35 39.32
C ARG A 133 52.36 10.61 39.95
N GLU A 134 51.28 11.12 39.38
CA GLU A 134 50.55 12.28 39.92
C GLU A 134 49.89 11.97 41.27
N ALA A 135 49.37 10.75 41.47
CA ALA A 135 48.84 10.27 42.74
C ALA A 135 49.95 10.19 43.81
N LEU A 136 51.08 9.54 43.50
CA LEU A 136 52.23 9.43 44.42
C LEU A 136 52.81 10.80 44.83
N LEU A 137 52.76 11.80 43.95
CA LEU A 137 53.16 13.17 44.28
C LEU A 137 52.14 13.87 45.19
N LYS A 138 50.84 13.64 45.02
CA LYS A 138 49.80 14.16 45.92
C LYS A 138 49.90 13.56 47.33
N ASP A 139 50.23 12.28 47.44
CA ASP A 139 50.43 11.62 48.74
C ASP A 139 51.67 12.17 49.47
N LYS A 140 52.77 12.45 48.74
CA LYS A 140 53.95 13.13 49.30
C LYS A 140 53.70 14.58 49.74
N VAL A 141 52.84 15.31 49.03
CA VAL A 141 52.38 16.65 49.49
C VAL A 141 51.54 16.53 50.77
N ASN A 142 50.80 15.43 50.94
CA ASN A 142 49.98 15.19 52.13
C ASN A 142 50.77 14.66 53.34
N SER A 143 51.97 14.06 53.16
CA SER A 143 52.86 13.73 54.29
C SER A 143 53.57 14.98 54.83
N LEU A 144 54.14 15.80 53.94
CA LEU A 144 54.82 17.06 54.31
C LEU A 144 53.89 18.06 55.03
N LYS A 145 52.58 18.02 54.75
CA LYS A 145 51.58 18.81 55.48
C LYS A 145 51.31 18.34 56.91
N ARG A 146 51.55 17.06 57.23
CA ARG A 146 51.42 16.52 58.59
C ARG A 146 52.66 16.81 59.43
N GLU A 147 53.84 16.72 58.82
CA GLU A 147 55.12 17.08 59.43
C GLU A 147 55.16 18.58 59.83
N LEU A 148 54.51 19.47 59.06
CA LEU A 148 54.36 20.87 59.42
C LEU A 148 53.47 21.07 60.67
N SER A 149 52.34 20.35 60.79
CA SER A 149 51.47 20.45 61.97
C SER A 149 52.10 19.93 63.27
N GLU A 150 53.02 18.96 63.20
CA GLU A 150 53.71 18.43 64.40
C GLU A 150 54.79 19.38 64.95
N ILE A 151 55.23 20.37 64.17
CA ILE A 151 56.22 21.37 64.59
C ILE A 151 55.55 22.56 65.29
N GLU A 152 54.34 22.94 64.87
CA GLU A 152 53.59 24.07 65.45
C GLU A 152 53.15 23.83 66.90
N GLU A 153 52.96 22.58 67.34
CA GLU A 153 52.55 22.26 68.72
C GLU A 153 53.68 22.34 69.78
N ARG A 154 54.95 22.55 69.41
CA ARG A 154 56.11 22.39 70.32
C ARG A 154 56.70 23.68 70.95
N VAL A 155 56.05 24.84 70.84
CA VAL A 155 56.74 26.14 71.02
C VAL A 155 56.51 26.90 72.35
N HIS A 156 55.66 26.46 73.30
CA HIS A 156 55.26 27.34 74.44
C HIS A 156 55.34 26.77 75.89
N ARG A 157 56.39 27.17 76.65
CA ARG A 157 56.53 27.39 78.13
C ARG A 157 58.03 27.55 78.52
N PRO A 158 58.45 28.01 79.75
CA PRO A 158 57.85 28.84 80.83
C PRO A 158 58.75 30.07 81.25
N VAL A 159 58.51 30.85 82.34
CA VAL A 159 59.19 30.83 83.69
C VAL A 159 58.74 32.05 84.57
N GLU A 160 59.03 32.03 85.89
CA GLU A 160 58.44 32.78 87.04
C GLU A 160 59.22 34.03 87.58
N ALA A 161 58.84 34.60 88.75
CA ALA A 161 59.36 35.87 89.31
C ALA A 161 59.52 35.93 90.87
N THR A 162 60.43 36.79 91.35
CA THR A 162 60.76 37.17 92.75
C THR A 162 61.53 38.53 92.75
N ALA A 163 61.79 39.30 93.82
CA ALA A 163 61.20 39.57 95.16
C ALA A 163 61.82 40.89 95.74
N GLN A 164 61.41 41.40 96.91
CA GLN A 164 61.96 42.64 97.54
C GLN A 164 61.99 42.60 99.10
N GLU A 165 62.69 43.61 99.67
CA GLU A 165 62.70 44.12 101.08
C GLU A 165 63.95 43.81 101.96
N ALA A 166 64.72 44.87 102.28
CA ALA A 166 65.66 44.88 103.40
C ALA A 166 66.00 46.31 103.92
N ALA A 167 65.93 46.48 105.25
CA ALA A 167 66.75 47.41 106.06
C ALA A 167 66.58 48.95 105.96
N LEU A 168 65.37 49.46 106.20
CA LEU A 168 65.05 50.88 106.48
C LEU A 168 65.64 51.47 107.79
N GLN A 169 66.73 50.93 108.35
CA GLN A 169 67.20 51.26 109.72
C GLN A 169 68.45 52.15 109.83
N SER A 170 69.09 52.55 108.73
CA SER A 170 70.11 53.62 108.74
C SER A 170 69.51 55.04 108.82
N LEU A 171 68.18 55.16 108.65
CA LEU A 171 67.43 56.40 108.42
C LEU A 171 67.58 57.51 109.47
N VAL A 172 68.05 57.21 110.68
CA VAL A 172 68.14 58.22 111.75
C VAL A 172 69.49 58.96 111.71
N ARG A 173 70.59 58.27 111.40
CA ARG A 173 71.87 58.96 111.07
C ARG A 173 71.77 59.71 109.75
N ALA A 174 70.88 59.26 108.87
CA ALA A 174 70.54 60.02 107.68
C ALA A 174 69.92 61.38 108.02
N HIS A 175 69.20 61.62 109.14
CA HIS A 175 68.47 62.88 109.32
C HIS A 175 69.36 64.16 109.30
N GLU A 176 70.63 64.07 109.69
CA GLU A 176 71.56 65.20 109.65
C GLU A 176 72.31 65.33 108.31
N THR A 177 72.53 64.21 107.59
CA THR A 177 72.97 64.29 106.19
C THR A 177 71.82 64.75 105.29
N VAL A 178 70.59 64.30 105.56
CA VAL A 178 69.31 64.64 104.90
C VAL A 178 69.03 66.13 104.87
N LEU A 179 69.56 66.98 105.76
CA LEU A 179 69.39 68.43 105.60
C LEU A 179 70.30 69.02 104.50
N LYS A 180 71.53 68.50 104.34
CA LYS A 180 72.46 68.91 103.26
C LYS A 180 72.18 68.16 101.97
N GLU A 181 71.75 66.91 102.07
CA GLU A 181 71.16 66.14 100.98
C GLU A 181 69.83 66.73 100.56
N LYS A 182 69.03 67.37 101.42
CA LYS A 182 67.78 68.06 100.98
C LYS A 182 68.10 69.22 100.05
N GLU A 183 69.15 70.00 100.30
CA GLU A 183 69.57 71.09 99.42
C GLU A 183 70.12 70.55 98.07
N THR A 184 70.94 69.49 98.08
CA THR A 184 71.42 68.88 96.83
C THR A 184 70.34 68.08 96.09
N MET A 185 69.42 67.44 96.82
CA MET A 185 68.22 66.77 96.30
C MET A 185 67.20 67.78 95.81
N GLU A 186 67.10 69.00 96.34
CA GLU A 186 66.24 70.05 95.77
C GLU A 186 66.78 70.50 94.41
N TYR A 187 68.11 70.61 94.25
CA TYR A 187 68.74 70.86 92.96
C TYR A 187 68.60 69.67 91.99
N GLN A 188 68.82 68.43 92.45
CA GLN A 188 68.63 67.23 91.65
C GLN A 188 67.14 67.00 91.31
N LEU A 189 66.20 67.32 92.20
CA LEU A 189 64.77 67.31 91.93
C LEU A 189 64.38 68.41 90.95
N ALA A 190 65.03 69.58 90.96
CA ALA A 190 64.82 70.59 89.94
C ALA A 190 65.28 70.09 88.55
N ALA A 191 66.48 69.51 88.47
CA ALA A 191 66.99 68.89 87.24
C ALA A 191 66.10 67.73 86.76
N LEU A 192 65.78 66.78 87.64
CA LEU A 192 64.90 65.64 87.34
C LEU A 192 63.47 66.08 87.01
N ARG A 193 62.93 67.16 87.59
CA ARG A 193 61.64 67.74 87.18
C ARG A 193 61.73 68.36 85.79
N GLN A 194 62.86 68.93 85.42
CA GLN A 194 63.08 69.51 84.09
C GLN A 194 63.27 68.40 83.03
N GLU A 195 64.00 67.34 83.35
CA GLU A 195 64.11 66.12 82.54
C GLU A 195 62.77 65.38 82.44
N PHE A 196 62.00 65.29 83.53
CA PHE A 196 60.66 64.74 83.54
C PHE A 196 59.71 65.57 82.67
N ALA A 197 59.77 66.91 82.74
CA ALA A 197 58.98 67.78 81.86
C ALA A 197 59.39 67.63 80.39
N CYS A 198 60.68 67.49 80.08
CA CYS A 198 61.18 67.26 78.71
C CYS A 198 60.80 65.86 78.19
N THR A 199 60.88 64.82 79.02
CA THR A 199 60.49 63.45 78.66
C THR A 199 58.97 63.30 78.56
N ALA A 200 58.19 63.94 79.43
CA ALA A 200 56.73 64.03 79.33
C ALA A 200 56.31 64.72 78.03
N ARG A 201 56.88 65.90 77.70
CA ARG A 201 56.64 66.57 76.40
C ARG A 201 57.07 65.73 75.20
N ARG A 202 58.12 64.92 75.32
CA ARG A 202 58.51 63.96 74.27
C ARG A 202 57.51 62.82 74.15
N LEU A 203 57.01 62.31 75.28
CA LEU A 203 55.99 61.26 75.35
C LEU A 203 54.66 61.75 74.75
N GLU A 204 54.22 62.98 75.08
CA GLU A 204 53.03 63.61 74.51
C GLU A 204 53.13 63.70 72.98
N ARG A 205 54.22 64.22 72.42
CA ARG A 205 54.43 64.24 70.96
C ARG A 205 54.42 62.85 70.33
N VAL A 206 55.01 61.85 70.99
CA VAL A 206 54.99 60.46 70.51
C VAL A 206 53.58 59.86 70.58
N LEU A 207 52.80 60.20 71.61
CA LEU A 207 51.39 59.80 71.73
C LEU A 207 50.49 60.53 70.73
N GLU A 208 50.77 61.78 70.39
CA GLU A 208 50.09 62.53 69.32
C GLU A 208 50.38 61.94 67.95
N VAL A 209 51.66 61.68 67.61
CA VAL A 209 52.05 61.02 66.36
C VAL A 209 51.52 59.58 66.30
N ARG A 210 51.44 58.88 67.43
CA ARG A 210 50.77 57.57 67.49
C ARG A 210 49.28 57.72 67.23
N ARG A 211 48.59 58.69 67.87
CA ARG A 211 47.15 58.93 67.65
C ARG A 211 46.84 59.33 66.20
N SER A 212 47.69 60.12 65.55
CA SER A 212 47.51 60.46 64.14
C SER A 212 47.71 59.23 63.24
N ARG A 213 48.76 58.44 63.46
CA ARG A 213 49.00 57.18 62.73
C ARG A 213 47.92 56.13 63.00
N ASP A 214 47.43 56.01 64.22
CA ASP A 214 46.31 55.11 64.58
C ASP A 214 45.00 55.59 63.91
N ALA A 215 44.82 56.89 63.65
CA ALA A 215 43.70 57.43 62.89
C ALA A 215 43.86 57.24 61.37
N GLU A 216 45.06 57.47 60.82
CA GLU A 216 45.41 57.18 59.43
C GLU A 216 45.25 55.69 59.11
N LEU A 217 45.73 54.80 60.00
CA LEU A 217 45.56 53.35 59.87
C LEU A 217 44.08 52.96 59.90
N ARG A 218 43.26 53.55 60.79
CA ARG A 218 41.81 53.30 60.80
C ARG A 218 41.15 53.72 59.49
N ALA A 219 41.43 54.93 59.01
CA ALA A 219 40.91 55.43 57.74
C ALA A 219 41.34 54.56 56.54
N VAL A 220 42.59 54.06 56.53
CA VAL A 220 43.06 53.12 55.51
C VAL A 220 42.36 51.76 55.66
N THR A 221 42.20 51.22 56.87
CA THR A 221 41.48 49.94 57.05
C THR A 221 40.03 50.05 56.63
N GLU A 222 39.32 51.11 57.04
CA GLU A 222 37.93 51.39 56.65
C GLU A 222 37.80 51.50 55.12
N ALA A 223 38.69 52.28 54.47
CA ALA A 223 38.73 52.37 53.01
C ALA A 223 39.04 51.02 52.33
N THR A 224 39.94 50.19 52.88
CA THR A 224 40.20 48.85 52.32
C THR A 224 39.01 47.91 52.51
N GLU A 225 38.30 47.96 53.63
CA GLU A 225 37.10 47.17 53.85
C GLU A 225 35.96 47.62 52.93
N GLU A 226 35.78 48.93 52.70
CA GLU A 226 34.84 49.46 51.71
C GLU A 226 35.17 48.97 50.30
N LYS A 227 36.45 49.00 49.89
CA LYS A 227 36.88 48.48 48.58
C LYS A 227 36.73 46.95 48.48
N LEU A 228 36.92 46.20 49.57
CA LEU A 228 36.64 44.77 49.60
C LEU A 228 35.14 44.50 49.45
N ARG A 229 34.27 45.23 50.18
CA ARG A 229 32.80 45.14 50.05
C ARG A 229 32.32 45.51 48.65
N GLU A 230 32.89 46.54 48.02
CA GLU A 230 32.63 46.89 46.62
C GLU A 230 33.03 45.76 45.65
N VAL A 231 34.23 45.18 45.83
CA VAL A 231 34.72 44.08 44.99
C VAL A 231 33.89 42.81 45.19
N GLU A 232 33.46 42.50 46.40
CA GLU A 232 32.58 41.37 46.71
C GLU A 232 31.18 41.56 46.13
N ALA A 233 30.60 42.76 46.24
CA ALA A 233 29.34 43.10 45.59
C ALA A 233 29.44 42.99 44.05
N GLN A 234 30.53 43.46 43.46
CA GLN A 234 30.79 43.31 42.02
C GLN A 234 30.98 41.85 41.60
N LYS A 235 31.69 41.03 42.40
CA LYS A 235 31.81 39.59 42.19
C LYS A 235 30.45 38.89 42.26
N ALA A 236 29.62 39.22 43.26
CA ALA A 236 28.27 38.66 43.39
C ALA A 236 27.36 39.03 42.20
N VAL A 237 27.43 40.28 41.71
CA VAL A 237 26.71 40.70 40.50
C VAL A 237 27.23 40.01 39.24
N ARG A 238 28.56 39.79 39.12
CA ARG A 238 29.13 39.01 38.00
C ARG A 238 28.69 37.56 38.05
N LEU A 239 28.78 36.89 39.20
CA LEU A 239 28.35 35.50 39.36
C LEU A 239 26.86 35.33 39.03
N ARG A 240 25.98 36.22 39.51
CA ARG A 240 24.55 36.21 39.13
C ARG A 240 24.34 36.37 37.63
N ARG A 241 25.07 37.27 36.97
CA ARG A 241 25.01 37.43 35.51
C ARG A 241 25.59 36.23 34.76
N GLU A 242 26.62 35.58 35.30
CA GLU A 242 27.20 34.36 34.74
C GLU A 242 26.24 33.16 34.90
N GLU A 243 25.51 33.08 36.01
CA GLU A 243 24.44 32.12 36.23
C GLU A 243 23.23 32.37 35.32
N GLU A 244 22.78 33.62 35.17
CA GLU A 244 21.76 34.04 34.20
C GLU A 244 22.17 33.72 32.76
N LEU A 245 23.44 33.99 32.39
CA LEU A 245 24.01 33.63 31.09
C LEU A 245 24.12 32.10 30.92
N ARG A 246 24.40 31.35 31.98
CA ARG A 246 24.41 29.87 31.95
C ARG A 246 23.00 29.32 31.75
N LEU A 247 22.03 29.80 32.51
CA LEU A 247 20.63 29.38 32.42
C LEU A 247 20.03 29.74 31.05
N THR A 248 20.28 30.94 30.54
CA THR A 248 19.84 31.32 29.18
C THR A 248 20.54 30.52 28.09
N ARG A 249 21.84 30.19 28.23
CA ARG A 249 22.53 29.24 27.32
C ARG A 249 21.93 27.84 27.38
N GLU A 250 21.58 27.33 28.55
CA GLU A 250 20.89 26.04 28.72
C GLU A 250 19.48 26.08 28.12
N GLU A 251 18.73 27.16 28.28
CA GLU A 251 17.42 27.35 27.65
C GLU A 251 17.53 27.46 26.12
N ILE A 252 18.53 28.19 25.60
CA ILE A 252 18.80 28.26 24.17
C ILE A 252 19.19 26.87 23.64
N ALA A 253 20.05 26.12 24.34
CA ALA A 253 20.40 24.75 23.96
C ALA A 253 19.16 23.82 23.94
N ARG A 254 18.31 23.87 24.97
CA ARG A 254 17.03 23.13 25.00
C ARG A 254 16.10 23.54 23.86
N ARG A 255 16.02 24.84 23.54
CA ARG A 255 15.22 25.35 22.40
C ARG A 255 15.81 24.92 21.05
N VAL A 256 17.13 24.85 20.89
CA VAL A 256 17.80 24.37 19.68
C VAL A 256 17.54 22.87 19.50
N VAL A 257 17.67 22.06 20.56
CA VAL A 257 17.33 20.63 20.50
C VAL A 257 15.85 20.43 20.17
N ALA A 258 14.93 21.12 20.84
CA ALA A 258 13.50 21.05 20.55
C ALA A 258 13.15 21.57 19.13
N ALA A 259 13.91 22.53 18.60
CA ALA A 259 13.76 23.00 17.22
C ALA A 259 14.28 21.96 16.21
N GLN A 260 15.41 21.30 16.49
CA GLN A 260 15.94 20.20 15.69
C GLN A 260 14.99 18.98 15.69
N GLU A 261 14.45 18.61 16.85
CA GLU A 261 13.42 17.57 16.96
C GLU A 261 12.20 17.90 16.09
N ARG A 262 11.67 19.12 16.20
CA ARG A 262 10.58 19.61 15.34
C ARG A 262 10.97 19.61 13.86
N GLN A 263 12.19 20.00 13.51
CA GLN A 263 12.70 19.98 12.14
C GLN A 263 12.71 18.55 11.59
N THR A 264 13.21 17.57 12.35
CA THR A 264 13.17 16.15 11.91
C THR A 264 11.75 15.60 11.81
N VAL A 265 10.80 16.08 12.62
CA VAL A 265 9.37 15.73 12.48
C VAL A 265 8.78 16.35 11.21
N ILE A 266 9.09 17.62 10.91
CA ILE A 266 8.66 18.29 9.67
C ILE A 266 9.25 17.58 8.44
N GLU A 267 10.52 17.17 8.48
CA GLU A 267 11.18 16.41 7.41
C GLU A 267 10.59 15.01 7.22
N ARG A 268 10.18 14.33 8.30
CA ARG A 268 9.46 13.05 8.20
C ARG A 268 8.06 13.26 7.59
N LEU A 269 7.33 14.27 8.05
CA LEU A 269 6.01 14.60 7.52
C LEU A 269 6.06 15.07 6.06
N SER A 270 7.11 15.79 5.63
CA SER A 270 7.27 16.17 4.22
C SER A 270 7.65 14.98 3.35
N GLN A 271 8.49 14.05 3.84
CA GLN A 271 8.76 12.78 3.17
C GLN A 271 7.51 11.89 3.07
N ASP A 272 6.69 11.81 4.12
CA ASP A 272 5.46 11.02 4.12
C ASP A 272 4.38 11.67 3.24
N ASN A 273 4.24 13.00 3.23
CA ASN A 273 3.39 13.71 2.26
C ASN A 273 3.87 13.45 0.82
N ALA A 274 5.18 13.53 0.53
CA ALA A 274 5.70 13.23 -0.79
C ALA A 274 5.48 11.76 -1.22
N ARG A 275 5.52 10.82 -0.27
CA ARG A 275 5.12 9.41 -0.50
C ARG A 275 3.63 9.31 -0.82
N HIS A 276 2.78 9.98 -0.05
CA HIS A 276 1.33 9.99 -0.29
C HIS A 276 0.98 10.67 -1.62
N ASP A 277 1.66 11.73 -2.04
CA ASP A 277 1.48 12.34 -3.36
C ASP A 277 1.84 11.37 -4.51
N VAL A 278 2.85 10.52 -4.31
CA VAL A 278 3.22 9.45 -5.26
C VAL A 278 2.21 8.30 -5.21
N GLU A 279 1.76 7.86 -4.04
CA GLU A 279 0.69 6.86 -3.88
C GLU A 279 -0.61 7.35 -4.55
N ILE A 280 -1.00 8.62 -4.34
CA ILE A 280 -2.18 9.25 -4.97
C ILE A 280 -2.01 9.27 -6.50
N LYS A 281 -0.87 9.73 -7.03
CA LYS A 281 -0.61 9.70 -8.50
C LYS A 281 -0.69 8.29 -9.07
N LEU A 282 -0.10 7.29 -8.41
CA LEU A 282 -0.20 5.89 -8.86
C LEU A 282 -1.65 5.39 -8.86
N THR A 283 -2.45 5.69 -7.83
CA THR A 283 -3.87 5.32 -7.82
C THR A 283 -4.71 6.08 -8.86
N LEU A 284 -4.36 7.32 -9.18
CA LEU A 284 -4.99 8.08 -10.27
C LEU A 284 -4.62 7.50 -11.64
N ASP A 285 -3.36 7.11 -11.86
CA ASP A 285 -2.92 6.43 -13.10
C ASP A 285 -3.57 5.03 -13.24
N GLU A 286 -3.72 4.30 -12.14
CA GLU A 286 -4.39 2.99 -12.12
C GLU A 286 -5.91 3.12 -12.37
N THR A 287 -6.58 4.10 -11.76
CA THR A 287 -8.00 4.37 -12.02
C THR A 287 -8.24 4.92 -13.43
N ALA A 288 -7.32 5.72 -13.97
CA ALA A 288 -7.34 6.15 -15.38
C ALA A 288 -7.24 4.94 -16.33
N ARG A 289 -6.28 4.03 -16.11
CA ARG A 289 -6.15 2.79 -16.90
C ARG A 289 -7.38 1.87 -16.77
N LEU A 290 -7.98 1.78 -15.59
CA LEU A 290 -9.20 1.00 -15.37
C LEU A 290 -10.42 1.64 -16.03
N THR A 291 -10.53 2.97 -16.07
CA THR A 291 -11.58 3.65 -16.83
C THR A 291 -11.35 3.57 -18.34
N GLU A 292 -10.11 3.63 -18.84
CA GLU A 292 -9.79 3.38 -20.24
C GLU A 292 -10.13 1.95 -20.66
N SER A 293 -9.75 0.93 -19.87
CA SER A 293 -10.07 -0.47 -20.17
C SER A 293 -11.57 -0.74 -20.07
N TYR A 294 -12.28 -0.14 -19.10
CA TYR A 294 -13.74 -0.20 -19.02
C TYR A 294 -14.41 0.48 -20.23
N GLN A 295 -13.91 1.63 -20.68
CA GLN A 295 -14.40 2.28 -21.90
C GLN A 295 -14.10 1.45 -23.16
N GLN A 296 -12.93 0.82 -23.26
CA GLN A 296 -12.59 -0.08 -24.37
C GLN A 296 -13.51 -1.31 -24.38
N LEU A 297 -13.73 -1.93 -23.22
CA LEU A 297 -14.64 -3.08 -23.07
C LEU A 297 -16.09 -2.68 -23.36
N SER A 298 -16.52 -1.49 -22.95
CA SER A 298 -17.85 -0.93 -23.25
C SER A 298 -18.02 -0.65 -24.76
N ARG A 299 -17.00 -0.11 -25.43
CA ARG A 299 -16.98 0.03 -26.90
C ARG A 299 -16.99 -1.33 -27.61
N GLN A 300 -16.27 -2.32 -27.10
CA GLN A 300 -16.32 -3.70 -27.61
C GLN A 300 -17.72 -4.31 -27.43
N LEU A 301 -18.33 -4.16 -26.26
CA LEU A 301 -19.72 -4.59 -25.98
C LEU A 301 -20.73 -3.90 -26.90
N GLN A 302 -20.61 -2.59 -27.13
CA GLN A 302 -21.44 -1.87 -28.10
C GLN A 302 -21.23 -2.36 -29.53
N ASN A 303 -19.99 -2.65 -29.94
CA ASN A 303 -19.70 -3.18 -31.27
C ASN A 303 -20.24 -4.61 -31.43
N VAL A 304 -20.09 -5.47 -30.42
CA VAL A 304 -20.68 -6.81 -30.40
C VAL A 304 -22.20 -6.71 -30.49
N ASN A 305 -22.84 -5.86 -29.68
CA ASN A 305 -24.30 -5.63 -29.75
C ASN A 305 -24.74 -5.15 -31.14
N ARG A 306 -24.03 -4.19 -31.75
CA ARG A 306 -24.31 -3.74 -33.13
C ARG A 306 -24.15 -4.86 -34.16
N THR A 307 -23.12 -5.71 -34.03
CA THR A 307 -22.95 -6.86 -34.92
C THR A 307 -24.01 -7.94 -34.70
N CYS A 308 -24.48 -8.14 -33.45
CA CYS A 308 -25.59 -9.03 -33.14
C CYS A 308 -26.92 -8.47 -33.67
N GLN A 309 -27.15 -7.16 -33.56
CA GLN A 309 -28.31 -6.48 -34.16
C GLN A 309 -28.29 -6.62 -35.69
N SER A 310 -27.17 -6.29 -36.35
CA SER A 310 -26.99 -6.49 -37.80
C SER A 310 -27.19 -7.95 -38.22
N ARG A 311 -26.68 -8.92 -37.44
CA ARG A 311 -26.88 -10.36 -37.69
C ARG A 311 -28.33 -10.79 -37.48
N ASN A 312 -29.04 -10.21 -36.53
CA ASN A 312 -30.47 -10.48 -36.32
C ASN A 312 -31.29 -9.86 -37.46
N GLU A 313 -31.00 -8.64 -37.88
CA GLU A 313 -31.63 -7.99 -39.03
C GLU A 313 -31.38 -8.76 -40.34
N GLU A 314 -30.16 -9.29 -40.54
CA GLU A 314 -29.82 -10.23 -41.62
C GLU A 314 -30.62 -11.54 -41.51
N ASN A 315 -30.75 -12.11 -40.32
CA ASN A 315 -31.48 -13.36 -40.09
C ASN A 315 -32.99 -13.16 -40.32
N ASP A 316 -33.58 -12.07 -39.84
CA ASP A 316 -34.96 -11.68 -40.11
C ASP A 316 -35.18 -11.42 -41.61
N ALA A 317 -34.22 -10.79 -42.29
CA ALA A 317 -34.29 -10.59 -43.75
C ALA A 317 -34.19 -11.92 -44.52
N LEU A 318 -33.38 -12.87 -44.04
CA LEU A 318 -33.31 -14.23 -44.58
C LEU A 318 -34.59 -15.03 -44.28
N GLN A 319 -35.20 -14.87 -43.10
CA GLN A 319 -36.51 -15.47 -42.78
C GLN A 319 -37.64 -14.89 -43.63
N ARG A 320 -37.67 -13.56 -43.84
CA ARG A 320 -38.62 -12.93 -44.78
C ARG A 320 -38.43 -13.48 -46.20
N ARG A 321 -37.20 -13.53 -46.71
CA ARG A 321 -36.88 -14.16 -48.01
C ARG A 321 -37.23 -15.64 -48.07
N MET A 322 -37.06 -16.39 -46.98
CA MET A 322 -37.44 -17.79 -46.92
C MET A 322 -38.97 -17.94 -46.98
N ASN A 323 -39.72 -17.07 -46.32
CA ASN A 323 -41.18 -17.04 -46.37
C ASN A 323 -41.68 -16.62 -47.76
N GLU A 324 -41.12 -15.55 -48.35
CA GLU A 324 -41.37 -15.12 -49.73
C GLU A 324 -41.09 -16.26 -50.73
N LEU A 325 -39.95 -16.94 -50.60
CA LEU A 325 -39.61 -18.09 -51.45
C LEU A 325 -40.53 -19.29 -51.20
N MET A 326 -41.00 -19.54 -49.98
CA MET A 326 -42.00 -20.58 -49.70
C MET A 326 -43.37 -20.23 -50.30
N GLU A 327 -43.77 -18.96 -50.32
CA GLU A 327 -44.99 -18.50 -50.97
C GLU A 327 -44.87 -18.58 -52.50
N GLU A 328 -43.74 -18.16 -53.08
CA GLU A 328 -43.43 -18.40 -54.49
C GLU A 328 -43.41 -19.89 -54.84
N LEU A 329 -42.88 -20.75 -53.98
CA LEU A 329 -42.85 -22.19 -54.19
C LEU A 329 -44.27 -22.75 -54.21
N LYS A 330 -45.12 -22.41 -53.23
CA LYS A 330 -46.54 -22.80 -53.19
C LYS A 330 -47.31 -22.31 -54.42
N LEU A 331 -47.03 -21.09 -54.89
CA LEU A 331 -47.62 -20.56 -56.13
C LEU A 331 -47.16 -21.38 -57.35
N LYS A 332 -45.86 -21.68 -57.46
CA LYS A 332 -45.30 -22.51 -58.54
C LYS A 332 -45.77 -23.98 -58.48
N GLU A 333 -45.97 -24.54 -57.29
CA GLU A 333 -46.58 -25.86 -57.06
C GLU A 333 -48.05 -25.85 -57.53
N SER A 334 -48.84 -24.85 -57.14
CA SER A 334 -50.23 -24.72 -57.59
C SER A 334 -50.36 -24.55 -59.11
N ALA A 335 -49.38 -23.88 -59.73
CA ALA A 335 -49.26 -23.74 -61.17
C ALA A 335 -48.81 -25.06 -61.83
N ALA A 336 -47.84 -25.77 -61.26
CA ALA A 336 -47.41 -27.09 -61.72
C ALA A 336 -48.54 -28.12 -61.62
N ASP A 337 -49.39 -28.03 -60.60
CA ASP A 337 -50.62 -28.83 -60.47
C ASP A 337 -51.70 -28.44 -61.49
N SER A 338 -51.83 -27.16 -61.84
CA SER A 338 -52.75 -26.72 -62.89
C SER A 338 -52.29 -27.20 -64.28
N VAL A 339 -50.98 -27.09 -64.56
CA VAL A 339 -50.34 -27.62 -65.78
C VAL A 339 -50.39 -29.15 -65.80
N SER A 340 -50.15 -29.85 -64.69
CA SER A 340 -50.29 -31.31 -64.61
C SER A 340 -51.73 -31.77 -64.82
N ARG A 341 -52.72 -31.00 -64.34
CA ARG A 341 -54.14 -31.24 -64.65
C ARG A 341 -54.47 -30.97 -66.12
N ALA A 342 -53.86 -29.97 -66.75
CA ALA A 342 -53.99 -29.72 -68.19
C ALA A 342 -53.34 -30.84 -69.01
N HIS A 343 -52.11 -31.23 -68.70
CA HIS A 343 -51.39 -32.32 -69.34
C HIS A 343 -52.11 -33.68 -69.19
N ARG A 344 -52.73 -33.97 -68.04
CA ARG A 344 -53.62 -35.13 -67.87
C ARG A 344 -54.89 -35.08 -68.73
N ARG A 345 -55.35 -33.89 -69.15
CA ARG A 345 -56.45 -33.74 -70.13
C ARG A 345 -55.93 -33.92 -71.55
N GLU A 346 -54.78 -33.35 -71.88
CA GLU A 346 -54.12 -33.52 -73.18
C GLU A 346 -53.73 -34.98 -73.44
N LEU A 347 -53.19 -35.70 -72.45
CA LEU A 347 -52.92 -37.14 -72.53
C LEU A 347 -54.19 -37.93 -72.86
N LYS A 348 -55.34 -37.61 -72.24
CA LYS A 348 -56.62 -38.24 -72.58
C LYS A 348 -57.11 -37.90 -73.98
N LEU A 349 -56.80 -36.71 -74.49
CA LEU A 349 -57.09 -36.32 -75.88
C LEU A 349 -56.15 -37.01 -76.86
N LEU A 350 -54.87 -37.20 -76.51
CA LEU A 350 -53.90 -37.98 -77.27
C LEU A 350 -54.25 -39.46 -77.31
N ASP A 351 -54.66 -40.07 -76.19
CA ASP A 351 -55.17 -41.45 -76.17
C ASP A 351 -56.42 -41.61 -77.05
N ALA A 352 -57.33 -40.62 -77.03
CA ALA A 352 -58.50 -40.60 -77.89
C ALA A 352 -58.14 -40.41 -79.38
N ALA A 353 -57.10 -39.63 -79.68
CA ALA A 353 -56.56 -39.47 -81.02
C ALA A 353 -55.84 -40.74 -81.51
N ALA A 354 -55.02 -41.37 -80.68
CA ALA A 354 -54.31 -42.61 -80.98
C ALA A 354 -55.27 -43.79 -81.23
N ARG A 355 -56.38 -43.87 -80.48
CA ARG A 355 -57.46 -44.83 -80.77
C ARG A 355 -58.15 -44.56 -82.12
N ARG A 356 -58.26 -43.29 -82.53
CA ARG A 356 -58.79 -42.91 -83.86
C ARG A 356 -57.80 -43.21 -84.98
N THR A 357 -56.50 -42.97 -84.80
CA THR A 357 -55.49 -43.31 -85.81
C THR A 357 -55.39 -44.82 -85.99
N ALA A 358 -55.36 -45.61 -84.91
CA ALA A 358 -55.38 -47.08 -84.99
C ALA A 358 -56.62 -47.62 -85.73
N ALA A 359 -57.80 -47.02 -85.53
CA ALA A 359 -59.00 -47.38 -86.28
C ALA A 359 -58.93 -47.00 -87.77
N MET A 360 -58.23 -45.93 -88.13
CA MET A 360 -57.99 -45.53 -89.52
C MET A 360 -56.87 -46.36 -90.18
N GLU A 361 -55.89 -46.83 -89.42
CA GLU A 361 -54.85 -47.78 -89.86
C GLU A 361 -55.46 -49.16 -90.14
N GLY A 362 -56.38 -49.65 -89.29
CA GLY A 362 -57.15 -50.87 -89.56
C GLY A 362 -57.92 -50.80 -90.89
N ARG A 363 -58.61 -49.68 -91.15
CA ARG A 363 -59.29 -49.44 -92.43
C ARG A 363 -58.35 -49.33 -93.62
N ARG A 364 -57.10 -48.86 -93.42
CA ARG A 364 -56.07 -48.88 -94.47
C ARG A 364 -55.60 -50.31 -94.75
N ALA A 365 -55.36 -51.12 -93.72
CA ALA A 365 -54.96 -52.51 -93.88
C ALA A 365 -56.04 -53.34 -94.61
N GLU A 366 -57.32 -53.10 -94.31
CA GLU A 366 -58.45 -53.69 -95.05
C GLU A 366 -58.45 -53.27 -96.55
N ALA A 367 -58.19 -52.01 -96.84
CA ALA A 367 -58.10 -51.50 -98.22
C ALA A 367 -56.85 -51.99 -98.98
N GLU A 368 -55.74 -52.18 -98.28
CA GLU A 368 -54.50 -52.76 -98.84
C GLU A 368 -54.66 -54.26 -99.12
N ALA A 369 -55.35 -55.00 -98.24
CA ALA A 369 -55.73 -56.40 -98.49
C ALA A 369 -56.67 -56.52 -99.70
N ALA A 370 -57.64 -55.63 -99.85
CA ALA A 370 -58.51 -55.58 -101.03
C ALA A 370 -57.73 -55.25 -102.32
N ARG A 371 -56.73 -54.36 -102.26
CA ARG A 371 -55.80 -54.12 -103.38
C ARG A 371 -54.96 -55.34 -103.73
N ALA A 372 -54.46 -56.07 -102.73
CA ALA A 372 -53.69 -57.30 -102.96
C ALA A 372 -54.53 -58.39 -103.63
N ALA A 373 -55.81 -58.53 -103.23
CA ALA A 373 -56.75 -59.45 -103.88
C ALA A 373 -56.99 -59.07 -105.36
N LEU A 374 -57.26 -57.79 -105.65
CA LEU A 374 -57.42 -57.31 -107.03
C LEU A 374 -56.15 -57.46 -107.89
N HIS A 375 -54.96 -57.36 -107.29
CA HIS A 375 -53.70 -57.65 -107.99
C HIS A 375 -53.52 -59.15 -108.27
N ALA A 376 -54.00 -60.04 -107.40
CA ALA A 376 -54.01 -61.47 -107.67
C ALA A 376 -55.02 -61.86 -108.77
N GLU A 377 -56.18 -61.20 -108.82
CA GLU A 377 -57.14 -61.35 -109.93
C GLU A 377 -56.58 -60.84 -111.27
N LEU A 378 -55.83 -59.73 -111.25
CA LEU A 378 -55.12 -59.24 -112.44
C LEU A 378 -54.04 -60.22 -112.93
N ALA A 379 -53.24 -60.80 -112.03
CA ALA A 379 -52.22 -61.78 -112.40
C ALA A 379 -52.81 -63.04 -113.06
N LEU A 380 -53.98 -63.51 -112.59
CA LEU A 380 -54.70 -64.62 -113.24
C LEU A 380 -55.20 -64.27 -114.65
N LEU A 381 -55.66 -63.02 -114.84
CA LEU A 381 -56.07 -62.53 -116.17
C LEU A 381 -54.87 -62.31 -117.12
N GLU A 382 -53.69 -61.99 -116.58
CA GLU A 382 -52.43 -61.92 -117.33
C GLU A 382 -51.96 -63.32 -117.76
N ASP A 383 -52.04 -64.33 -116.88
CA ASP A 383 -51.76 -65.75 -117.20
C ASP A 383 -52.72 -66.29 -118.28
N ASP A 384 -54.03 -65.98 -118.19
CA ASP A 384 -55.03 -66.33 -119.21
C ASP A 384 -54.74 -65.65 -120.56
N PHE A 385 -54.24 -64.40 -120.55
CA PHE A 385 -53.83 -63.69 -121.76
C PHE A 385 -52.56 -64.30 -122.39
N GLU A 386 -51.58 -64.72 -121.59
CA GLU A 386 -50.42 -65.47 -122.08
C GLU A 386 -50.79 -66.84 -122.66
N ALA A 387 -51.80 -67.52 -122.10
CA ALA A 387 -52.31 -68.75 -122.70
C ALA A 387 -52.93 -68.50 -124.09
N ALA A 388 -53.64 -67.38 -124.26
CA ALA A 388 -54.24 -66.99 -125.54
C ALA A 388 -53.20 -66.60 -126.61
N THR A 389 -52.11 -65.91 -126.25
CA THR A 389 -51.05 -65.57 -127.22
C THR A 389 -50.28 -66.80 -127.71
N ARG A 390 -49.98 -67.76 -126.83
CA ARG A 390 -49.35 -69.04 -127.22
C ARG A 390 -50.21 -69.88 -128.17
N ALA A 391 -51.54 -69.75 -128.09
CA ALA A 391 -52.44 -70.37 -129.06
C ALA A 391 -52.36 -69.72 -130.45
N ALA A 392 -52.28 -68.39 -130.51
CA ALA A 392 -52.14 -67.65 -131.78
C ALA A 392 -50.83 -67.99 -132.53
N GLU A 393 -49.71 -68.14 -131.82
CA GLU A 393 -48.43 -68.57 -132.42
C GLU A 393 -48.48 -69.98 -133.04
N ALA A 394 -49.38 -70.85 -132.57
CA ALA A 394 -49.54 -72.19 -133.13
C ALA A 394 -50.25 -72.15 -134.50
N ASP A 395 -51.17 -71.20 -134.71
CA ASP A 395 -51.86 -71.03 -135.99
C ASP A 395 -50.98 -70.31 -137.04
N GLU A 396 -50.11 -69.37 -136.66
CA GLU A 396 -49.10 -68.81 -137.59
C GLU A 396 -48.21 -69.89 -138.22
N ARG A 397 -47.80 -70.90 -137.43
CA ARG A 397 -47.00 -72.03 -137.92
C ARG A 397 -47.75 -72.84 -138.98
N ARG A 398 -49.08 -72.95 -138.90
CA ARG A 398 -49.92 -73.62 -139.91
C ARG A 398 -50.03 -72.80 -141.20
N VAL A 399 -50.11 -71.47 -141.11
CA VAL A 399 -50.12 -70.58 -142.28
C VAL A 399 -48.79 -70.66 -143.04
N SER A 400 -47.64 -70.74 -142.33
CA SER A 400 -46.32 -70.82 -142.97
C SER A 400 -46.10 -72.09 -143.83
N ALA A 401 -46.86 -73.17 -143.57
CA ALA A 401 -46.78 -74.40 -144.34
C ALA A 401 -47.48 -74.30 -145.72
N GLN A 402 -48.55 -73.49 -145.83
CA GLN A 402 -49.31 -73.33 -147.07
C GLN A 402 -48.62 -72.44 -148.11
N VAL A 403 -47.68 -71.59 -147.68
CA VAL A 403 -46.91 -70.71 -148.59
C VAL A 403 -45.94 -71.52 -149.46
N ARG A 404 -45.39 -72.64 -148.96
CA ARG A 404 -44.39 -73.45 -149.68
C ARG A 404 -44.95 -74.28 -150.84
N GLU A 405 -46.27 -74.37 -150.99
CA GLU A 405 -46.91 -75.02 -152.15
C GLU A 405 -47.10 -74.07 -153.34
N LEU A 406 -46.86 -72.75 -153.17
CA LEU A 406 -47.01 -71.76 -154.25
C LEU A 406 -45.72 -71.56 -155.07
N ASP A 407 -44.53 -71.65 -154.45
CA ASP A 407 -43.26 -71.40 -155.14
C ASP A 407 -42.92 -72.48 -156.20
N LEU A 408 -43.35 -73.73 -155.96
CA LEU A 408 -43.17 -74.87 -156.88
C LEU A 408 -43.90 -74.72 -158.23
N LEU A 409 -44.72 -73.69 -158.40
CA LEU A 409 -45.42 -73.39 -159.66
C LEU A 409 -44.76 -72.26 -160.48
N HIS A 410 -43.74 -71.56 -159.95
CA HIS A 410 -43.07 -70.48 -160.68
C HIS A 410 -41.98 -70.98 -161.66
N ASP A 411 -41.35 -72.13 -161.38
CA ASP A 411 -40.23 -72.67 -162.17
C ASP A 411 -40.62 -73.28 -163.55
N ASN A 412 -41.92 -73.39 -163.87
CA ASN A 412 -42.40 -74.25 -164.97
C ASN A 412 -42.80 -73.53 -166.28
N VAL A 413 -42.42 -72.26 -166.50
CA VAL A 413 -43.02 -71.45 -167.60
C VAL A 413 -42.14 -71.23 -168.85
N LEU A 414 -40.85 -70.88 -168.79
CA LEU A 414 -40.04 -70.56 -170.00
C LEU A 414 -38.54 -70.89 -169.89
N GLY A 415 -37.94 -71.85 -170.60
CA GLY A 415 -38.52 -72.80 -171.57
C GLY A 415 -38.12 -72.60 -173.05
N ALA A 416 -36.91 -72.13 -173.35
CA ALA A 416 -36.31 -72.12 -174.70
C ALA A 416 -34.77 -72.10 -174.58
N ALA A 417 -33.94 -73.03 -175.08
CA ALA A 417 -34.04 -73.99 -176.19
C ALA A 417 -34.21 -73.36 -177.59
N ALA A 418 -33.28 -73.71 -178.49
CA ALA A 418 -33.28 -73.46 -179.95
C ALA A 418 -32.52 -72.24 -180.53
N LYS A 419 -31.18 -72.24 -180.45
CA LYS A 419 -30.20 -72.02 -181.55
C LYS A 419 -28.75 -71.93 -181.03
N ALA A 420 -27.73 -72.54 -181.64
CA ALA A 420 -27.71 -73.60 -182.65
C ALA A 420 -26.31 -74.24 -182.72
N GLN A 421 -26.22 -75.56 -182.54
CA GLN A 421 -25.26 -76.39 -183.28
C GLN A 421 -26.04 -77.11 -184.39
N GLN A 422 -26.05 -76.52 -185.58
CA GLN A 422 -26.33 -77.22 -186.82
C GLN A 422 -25.05 -77.17 -187.65
N GLN A 423 -24.28 -78.26 -187.66
CA GLN A 423 -23.42 -78.67 -188.77
C GLN A 423 -22.85 -80.07 -188.49
N SER A 424 -23.76 -81.04 -188.46
CA SER A 424 -23.44 -82.40 -188.89
C SER A 424 -24.05 -82.56 -190.27
N LEU A 425 -23.18 -82.63 -191.27
CA LEU A 425 -23.45 -83.29 -192.52
C LEU A 425 -22.31 -84.29 -192.73
N TRP A 426 -22.70 -85.52 -193.04
CA TRP A 426 -22.23 -86.21 -194.25
C TRP A 426 -20.75 -86.68 -194.19
N LEU A 427 -20.45 -87.96 -194.05
CA LEU A 427 -21.23 -89.13 -194.52
C LEU A 427 -21.66 -89.03 -196.00
N ALA A 428 -20.74 -88.57 -196.84
CA ALA A 428 -20.39 -89.38 -198.00
C ALA A 428 -18.90 -89.23 -198.32
N GLU A 429 -18.19 -90.26 -198.74
CA GLU A 429 -18.51 -91.69 -198.76
C GLU A 429 -17.14 -92.38 -198.76
N GLN A 430 -16.93 -93.40 -197.93
CA GLN A 430 -16.86 -94.80 -198.39
C GLN A 430 -15.75 -95.10 -199.42
N ARG A 431 -15.18 -96.30 -199.34
CA ARG A 431 -14.56 -97.00 -200.47
C ARG A 431 -13.26 -96.42 -201.05
N THR A 432 -12.44 -95.76 -200.23
CA THR A 432 -10.98 -95.63 -200.42
C THR A 432 -10.21 -96.15 -199.19
N GLU A 433 -10.73 -97.16 -198.49
CA GLU A 433 -10.49 -98.57 -198.81
C GLU A 433 -9.01 -98.97 -198.84
N ALA A 434 -8.70 -99.97 -198.00
CA ALA A 434 -7.68 -101.02 -198.16
C ALA A 434 -6.20 -100.62 -198.33
N TYR A 435 -5.85 -99.50 -198.98
CA TYR A 435 -4.48 -98.98 -199.06
C TYR A 435 -3.99 -98.37 -197.73
N HIS A 436 -4.92 -97.96 -196.86
CA HIS A 436 -4.60 -97.32 -195.58
C HIS A 436 -4.04 -98.28 -194.51
N LEU A 437 -4.32 -99.58 -194.59
CA LEU A 437 -3.87 -100.56 -193.58
C LEU A 437 -2.34 -100.74 -193.56
N GLU A 438 -1.65 -100.49 -194.68
CA GLU A 438 -0.17 -100.44 -194.72
C GLU A 438 0.39 -99.13 -194.13
N HIS A 439 -0.43 -98.07 -194.03
CA HIS A 439 -0.04 -96.79 -193.44
C HIS A 439 -0.28 -96.75 -191.92
N GLU A 440 -1.29 -97.47 -191.42
CA GLU A 440 -1.61 -97.55 -189.98
C GLU A 440 -0.45 -98.14 -189.15
N LEU A 441 0.26 -99.15 -189.68
CA LEU A 441 1.42 -99.76 -189.01
C LEU A 441 2.52 -98.75 -188.66
N ARG A 442 2.76 -97.73 -189.50
CA ARG A 442 3.74 -96.66 -189.21
C ARG A 442 3.25 -95.66 -188.16
N SER A 443 1.93 -95.52 -187.99
CA SER A 443 1.36 -94.57 -187.01
C SER A 443 1.46 -95.06 -185.56
N TYR A 444 1.47 -96.39 -185.35
CA TYR A 444 1.61 -96.97 -184.01
C TYR A 444 3.04 -96.86 -183.45
N GLU A 445 4.06 -96.88 -184.31
CA GLU A 445 5.46 -96.66 -183.89
C GLU A 445 5.68 -95.24 -183.33
N GLU A 446 5.03 -94.23 -183.90
CA GLU A 446 5.08 -92.85 -183.37
C GLU A 446 4.33 -92.67 -182.04
N GLN A 447 3.24 -93.40 -181.81
CA GLN A 447 2.47 -93.30 -180.57
C GLN A 447 3.23 -93.88 -179.36
N ALA A 448 3.98 -94.97 -179.56
CA ALA A 448 4.82 -95.56 -178.51
C ALA A 448 5.91 -94.60 -178.01
N GLN A 449 6.47 -93.76 -178.90
CA GLN A 449 7.48 -92.76 -178.51
C GLN A 449 6.87 -91.65 -177.63
N ARG A 450 5.67 -91.16 -177.97
CA ARG A 450 4.98 -90.10 -177.21
C ARG A 450 4.61 -90.52 -175.78
N GLN A 451 4.29 -91.79 -175.54
CA GLN A 451 3.96 -92.28 -174.20
C GLN A 451 5.17 -92.30 -173.24
N ASN A 452 6.37 -92.60 -173.74
CA ASN A 452 7.58 -92.61 -172.93
C ASN A 452 7.98 -91.21 -172.42
N GLU A 453 7.72 -90.15 -173.19
CA GLU A 453 7.97 -88.76 -172.75
C GLU A 453 7.09 -88.33 -171.57
N VAL A 454 5.87 -88.87 -171.46
CA VAL A 454 4.94 -88.55 -170.37
C VAL A 454 5.38 -89.19 -169.05
N ILE A 455 5.85 -90.45 -169.10
CA ILE A 455 6.31 -91.20 -167.92
C ILE A 455 7.52 -90.53 -167.25
N TYR A 456 8.44 -89.97 -168.05
CA TYR A 456 9.62 -89.26 -167.53
C TYR A 456 9.26 -87.98 -166.76
N LYS A 457 8.23 -87.22 -167.21
CA LYS A 457 7.78 -85.98 -166.56
C LYS A 457 7.19 -86.25 -165.18
N LEU A 458 6.24 -87.18 -165.09
CA LEU A 458 5.59 -87.55 -163.83
C LEU A 458 6.59 -88.08 -162.78
N SER A 459 7.59 -88.86 -163.23
CA SER A 459 8.63 -89.40 -162.34
C SER A 459 9.49 -88.31 -161.69
N ARG A 460 9.74 -87.20 -162.42
CA ARG A 460 10.50 -86.04 -161.92
C ARG A 460 9.69 -85.20 -160.92
N GLU A 461 8.38 -85.10 -161.10
CA GLU A 461 7.48 -84.36 -160.21
C GLU A 461 7.35 -85.03 -158.84
N CYS A 462 7.19 -86.37 -158.80
CA CYS A 462 7.13 -87.13 -157.54
C CYS A 462 8.36 -86.91 -156.64
N ALA A 463 9.56 -86.92 -157.20
CA ALA A 463 10.79 -86.70 -156.44
C ALA A 463 10.84 -85.31 -155.78
N GLY A 464 10.31 -84.27 -156.43
CA GLY A 464 10.24 -82.92 -155.87
C GLY A 464 9.28 -82.79 -154.68
N TYR A 465 8.16 -83.54 -154.68
CA TYR A 465 7.24 -83.54 -153.55
C TYR A 465 7.83 -84.19 -152.29
N GLU A 466 8.69 -85.20 -152.43
CA GLU A 466 9.36 -85.83 -151.28
C GLU A 466 10.36 -84.90 -150.58
N GLU A 467 11.13 -84.10 -151.33
CA GLU A 467 12.05 -83.12 -150.74
C GLU A 467 11.28 -82.05 -149.95
N ASN A 468 10.16 -81.56 -150.50
CA ASN A 468 9.31 -80.58 -149.84
C ASN A 468 8.74 -81.08 -148.50
N MET A 469 8.32 -82.35 -148.42
CA MET A 469 7.83 -82.96 -147.16
C MET A 469 8.93 -83.09 -146.10
N LYS A 470 10.17 -83.42 -146.51
CA LYS A 470 11.34 -83.48 -145.61
C LYS A 470 11.72 -82.09 -145.08
N LEU A 471 11.60 -81.04 -145.90
CA LEU A 471 11.81 -79.66 -145.47
C LEU A 471 10.75 -79.17 -144.47
N ALA A 472 9.47 -79.45 -144.73
CA ALA A 472 8.36 -79.07 -143.85
C ALA A 472 8.46 -79.75 -142.46
N THR A 473 8.78 -81.05 -142.42
CA THR A 473 8.92 -81.78 -141.14
C THR A 473 10.09 -81.25 -140.28
N LEU A 474 11.22 -80.90 -140.90
CA LEU A 474 12.34 -80.24 -140.20
C LEU A 474 11.97 -78.85 -139.65
N GLN A 475 11.11 -78.09 -140.35
CA GLN A 475 10.62 -76.79 -139.86
C GLN A 475 9.70 -76.95 -138.64
N CYS A 476 8.75 -77.89 -138.66
CA CYS A 476 7.90 -78.16 -137.51
C CYS A 476 8.70 -78.58 -136.26
N ALA A 477 9.74 -79.41 -136.43
CA ALA A 477 10.60 -79.81 -135.33
C ALA A 477 11.36 -78.63 -134.69
N ARG A 478 11.82 -77.65 -135.49
CA ARG A 478 12.44 -76.42 -134.98
C ARG A 478 11.45 -75.56 -134.19
N ILE A 479 10.25 -75.35 -134.71
CA ILE A 479 9.21 -74.55 -134.04
C ILE A 479 8.84 -75.18 -132.69
N MET A 480 8.71 -76.51 -132.60
CA MET A 480 8.42 -77.19 -131.34
C MET A 480 9.54 -77.02 -130.30
N ALA A 481 10.81 -77.03 -130.71
CA ALA A 481 11.93 -76.73 -129.82
C ALA A 481 11.90 -75.27 -129.32
N GLU A 482 11.65 -74.30 -130.21
CA GLU A 482 11.51 -72.88 -129.84
C GLU A 482 10.33 -72.63 -128.88
N VAL A 483 9.24 -73.39 -128.98
CA VAL A 483 8.11 -73.33 -128.04
C VAL A 483 8.53 -73.87 -126.67
N GLN A 484 9.19 -75.02 -126.61
CA GLN A 484 9.69 -75.60 -125.35
C GLN A 484 10.69 -74.68 -124.64
N ASP A 485 11.62 -74.06 -125.39
CA ASP A 485 12.56 -73.08 -124.82
C ASP A 485 11.82 -71.87 -124.22
N ARG A 486 10.73 -71.40 -124.85
CA ARG A 486 9.88 -70.32 -124.31
C ARG A 486 9.05 -70.74 -123.10
N GLU A 487 8.55 -71.98 -123.06
CA GLU A 487 7.84 -72.52 -121.89
C GLU A 487 8.75 -72.59 -120.67
N VAL A 488 10.01 -73.01 -120.85
CA VAL A 488 11.03 -73.01 -119.78
C VAL A 488 11.32 -71.58 -119.31
N GLN A 489 11.50 -70.62 -120.24
CA GLN A 489 11.73 -69.20 -119.90
C GLN A 489 10.53 -68.59 -119.14
N LEU A 490 9.30 -68.92 -119.54
CA LEU A 490 8.08 -68.50 -118.83
C LEU A 490 8.00 -69.11 -117.42
N GLY A 491 8.40 -70.37 -117.24
CA GLY A 491 8.49 -71.01 -115.93
C GLY A 491 9.41 -70.26 -114.97
N VAL A 492 10.64 -69.94 -115.42
CA VAL A 492 11.62 -69.18 -114.63
C VAL A 492 11.07 -67.78 -114.28
N ALA A 493 10.50 -67.06 -115.25
CA ALA A 493 9.93 -65.74 -115.00
C ALA A 493 8.74 -65.76 -114.01
N LEU A 494 7.91 -66.81 -114.03
CA LEU A 494 6.82 -66.98 -113.07
C LEU A 494 7.32 -67.28 -111.65
N ASP A 495 8.41 -68.01 -111.51
CA ASP A 495 9.02 -68.26 -110.19
C ASP A 495 9.71 -67.01 -109.63
N GLU A 496 10.38 -66.21 -110.48
CA GLU A 496 10.89 -64.87 -110.09
C GLU A 496 9.76 -63.95 -109.61
N VAL A 497 8.60 -63.94 -110.27
CA VAL A 497 7.43 -63.16 -109.82
C VAL A 497 6.92 -63.64 -108.45
N LYS A 498 6.82 -64.94 -108.21
CA LYS A 498 6.42 -65.49 -106.89
C LYS A 498 7.39 -65.08 -105.79
N ASP A 499 8.70 -65.11 -106.08
CA ASP A 499 9.75 -64.69 -105.15
C ASP A 499 9.65 -63.20 -104.81
N VAL A 500 9.40 -62.35 -105.80
CA VAL A 500 9.17 -60.91 -105.59
C VAL A 500 7.90 -60.65 -104.78
N GLU A 501 6.79 -61.34 -105.08
CA GLU A 501 5.57 -61.25 -104.27
C GLU A 501 5.79 -61.71 -102.82
N ALA A 502 6.54 -62.80 -102.60
CA ALA A 502 6.87 -63.29 -101.27
C ALA A 502 7.67 -62.24 -100.48
N ARG A 503 8.66 -61.59 -101.12
CA ARG A 503 9.42 -60.48 -100.52
C ARG A 503 8.54 -59.27 -100.20
N ILE A 504 7.60 -58.92 -101.07
CA ILE A 504 6.63 -57.82 -100.82
C ILE A 504 5.74 -58.16 -99.61
N ARG A 505 5.20 -59.37 -99.53
CA ARG A 505 4.39 -59.84 -98.38
C ARG A 505 5.19 -59.81 -97.07
N GLN A 506 6.45 -60.23 -97.09
CA GLN A 506 7.35 -60.15 -95.94
C GLN A 506 7.61 -58.69 -95.51
N GLN A 507 7.85 -57.78 -96.45
CA GLN A 507 8.03 -56.35 -96.16
C GLN A 507 6.76 -55.68 -95.63
N GLN A 508 5.58 -56.05 -96.14
CA GLN A 508 4.28 -55.60 -95.62
C GLN A 508 4.08 -56.06 -94.16
N ALA A 509 4.31 -57.34 -93.86
CA ALA A 509 4.21 -57.87 -92.50
C ALA A 509 5.18 -57.18 -91.51
N LEU A 510 6.42 -56.93 -91.93
CA LEU A 510 7.40 -56.17 -91.14
C LEU A 510 6.96 -54.72 -90.90
N LEU A 511 6.40 -54.05 -91.92
CA LEU A 511 5.93 -52.68 -91.80
C LEU A 511 4.69 -52.58 -90.89
N GLU A 512 3.77 -53.55 -90.97
CA GLU A 512 2.63 -53.67 -90.06
C GLU A 512 3.07 -53.93 -88.61
N ALA A 513 4.07 -54.80 -88.40
CA ALA A 513 4.67 -55.02 -87.09
C ALA A 513 5.25 -53.72 -86.51
N VAL A 514 6.10 -53.02 -87.26
CA VAL A 514 6.68 -51.73 -86.84
C VAL A 514 5.62 -50.65 -86.60
N LEU A 515 4.54 -50.61 -87.39
CA LEU A 515 3.40 -49.72 -87.13
C LEU A 515 2.63 -50.10 -85.87
N SER A 516 2.53 -51.39 -85.54
CA SER A 516 1.93 -51.87 -84.29
C SER A 516 2.78 -51.52 -83.07
N GLU A 517 4.10 -51.70 -83.15
CA GLU A 517 5.07 -51.31 -82.13
C GLU A 517 5.08 -49.79 -81.92
N ARG A 518 5.09 -49.00 -83.00
CA ARG A 518 4.96 -47.54 -82.91
C ARG A 518 3.66 -47.12 -82.20
N LYS A 519 2.56 -47.85 -82.42
CA LYS A 519 1.28 -47.61 -81.72
C LYS A 519 1.36 -48.00 -80.24
N THR A 520 2.04 -49.08 -79.85
CA THR A 520 2.21 -49.44 -78.43
C THR A 520 3.17 -48.48 -77.72
N TYR A 521 4.33 -48.15 -78.30
CA TYR A 521 5.25 -47.15 -77.75
C TYR A 521 4.61 -45.77 -77.64
N SER A 522 3.78 -45.34 -78.59
CA SER A 522 3.00 -44.10 -78.49
C SER A 522 2.01 -44.12 -77.32
N LYS A 523 1.32 -45.25 -77.08
CA LYS A 523 0.47 -45.44 -75.90
C LYS A 523 1.26 -45.41 -74.59
N HIS A 524 2.40 -46.10 -74.51
CA HIS A 524 3.27 -46.10 -73.33
C HIS A 524 3.85 -44.71 -73.05
N TYR A 525 4.28 -43.98 -74.08
CA TYR A 525 4.71 -42.58 -73.95
C TYR A 525 3.57 -41.69 -73.43
N ALA A 526 2.35 -41.84 -73.94
CA ALA A 526 1.19 -41.09 -73.46
C ALA A 526 0.84 -41.43 -71.99
N GLN A 527 0.94 -42.70 -71.59
CA GLN A 527 0.76 -43.15 -70.20
C GLN A 527 1.83 -42.56 -69.26
N ILE A 528 3.11 -42.64 -69.64
CA ILE A 528 4.23 -42.07 -68.87
C ILE A 528 4.07 -40.54 -68.76
N ARG A 529 3.70 -39.86 -69.85
CA ARG A 529 3.42 -38.42 -69.83
C ARG A 529 2.26 -38.08 -68.90
N GLY A 530 1.19 -38.89 -68.91
CA GLY A 530 0.07 -38.81 -67.98
C GLY A 530 0.54 -38.92 -66.52
N GLY A 531 1.24 -40.00 -66.18
CA GLY A 531 1.81 -40.22 -64.84
C GLY A 531 2.74 -39.11 -64.39
N VAL A 532 3.59 -38.56 -65.27
CA VAL A 532 4.42 -37.37 -64.97
C VAL A 532 3.54 -36.15 -64.66
N THR A 533 2.48 -35.89 -65.44
CA THR A 533 1.57 -34.76 -65.13
C THR A 533 0.79 -34.96 -63.83
N GLU A 534 0.41 -36.20 -63.48
CA GLU A 534 -0.22 -36.54 -62.21
C GLU A 534 0.74 -36.39 -61.02
N MET A 535 1.99 -36.84 -61.16
CA MET A 535 3.04 -36.63 -60.16
C MET A 535 3.33 -35.14 -59.97
N VAL A 536 3.45 -34.34 -61.03
CA VAL A 536 3.62 -32.88 -60.94
C VAL A 536 2.41 -32.22 -60.26
N ARG A 537 1.18 -32.69 -60.52
CA ARG A 537 -0.02 -32.24 -59.78
C ARG A 537 0.05 -32.62 -58.30
N GLY A 538 0.49 -33.84 -57.98
CA GLY A 538 0.70 -34.32 -56.61
C GLY A 538 1.74 -33.49 -55.86
N PHE A 539 2.90 -33.20 -56.47
CA PHE A 539 3.92 -32.32 -55.91
C PHE A 539 3.40 -30.90 -55.69
N ARG A 540 2.60 -30.33 -56.60
CA ARG A 540 1.97 -29.01 -56.39
C ARG A 540 1.00 -29.03 -55.20
N LEU A 541 0.21 -30.09 -55.03
CA LEU A 541 -0.70 -30.25 -53.89
C LEU A 541 0.08 -30.40 -52.57
N MET A 542 1.12 -31.23 -52.53
CA MET A 542 1.99 -31.36 -51.36
C MET A 542 2.70 -30.03 -51.03
N LEU A 543 3.17 -29.27 -52.03
CA LEU A 543 3.75 -27.94 -51.82
C LEU A 543 2.73 -26.93 -51.28
N ALA A 544 1.48 -26.96 -51.75
CA ALA A 544 0.41 -26.13 -51.20
C ALA A 544 0.09 -26.52 -49.75
N GLN A 545 0.05 -27.81 -49.44
CA GLN A 545 -0.18 -28.33 -48.10
C GLN A 545 0.97 -27.98 -47.14
N ILE A 546 2.24 -28.08 -47.58
CA ILE A 546 3.41 -27.63 -46.83
C ILE A 546 3.32 -26.13 -46.53
N LYS A 547 2.93 -25.29 -47.51
CA LYS A 547 2.71 -23.85 -47.28
C LYS A 547 1.61 -23.58 -46.26
N GLN A 548 0.47 -24.26 -46.36
CA GLN A 548 -0.60 -24.15 -45.37
C GLN A 548 -0.09 -24.54 -43.96
N MET A 549 0.65 -25.63 -43.83
CA MET A 549 1.22 -26.06 -42.55
C MET A 549 2.25 -25.04 -42.02
N GLN A 550 3.08 -24.44 -42.88
CA GLN A 550 4.00 -23.36 -42.50
C GLN A 550 3.24 -22.12 -42.01
N GLU A 551 2.16 -21.72 -42.68
CA GLU A 551 1.29 -20.62 -42.24
C GLU A 551 0.56 -20.93 -40.92
N GLU A 552 0.18 -22.19 -40.69
CA GLU A 552 -0.39 -22.64 -39.42
C GLU A 552 0.64 -22.62 -38.30
N VAL A 553 1.87 -23.05 -38.56
CA VAL A 553 2.99 -22.96 -37.60
C VAL A 553 3.26 -21.49 -37.25
N GLN A 554 3.42 -20.61 -38.25
CA GLN A 554 3.60 -19.17 -38.00
C GLN A 554 2.41 -18.53 -37.24
N ARG A 555 1.17 -18.98 -37.50
CA ARG A 555 0.00 -18.55 -36.73
C ARG A 555 0.03 -19.04 -35.29
N ARG A 556 0.52 -20.26 -35.02
CA ARG A 556 0.72 -20.80 -33.66
C ARG A 556 1.86 -20.09 -32.94
N GLU A 557 3.00 -19.85 -33.59
CA GLU A 557 4.14 -19.08 -33.06
C GLU A 557 3.72 -17.66 -32.65
N ARG A 558 2.98 -16.93 -33.50
CA ARG A 558 2.46 -15.59 -33.16
C ARG A 558 1.48 -15.61 -31.99
N ARG A 559 0.72 -16.69 -31.80
CA ARG A 559 -0.16 -16.87 -30.62
C ARG A 559 0.65 -17.16 -29.36
N LEU A 560 1.64 -18.06 -29.44
CA LEU A 560 2.57 -18.35 -28.34
C LEU A 560 3.27 -17.07 -27.86
N VAL A 561 3.85 -16.27 -28.77
CA VAL A 561 4.48 -14.99 -28.40
C VAL A 561 3.50 -14.00 -27.73
N ALA A 562 2.23 -13.99 -28.14
CA ALA A 562 1.20 -13.17 -27.51
C ALA A 562 0.78 -13.71 -26.12
N GLU A 563 0.68 -15.03 -25.96
CA GLU A 563 0.41 -15.70 -24.69
C GLU A 563 1.58 -15.52 -23.72
N ASP A 564 2.82 -15.71 -24.17
CA ASP A 564 4.06 -15.43 -23.42
C ASP A 564 4.09 -13.97 -22.95
N GLY A 565 3.80 -13.01 -23.84
CA GLY A 565 3.68 -11.60 -23.47
C GLY A 565 2.60 -11.32 -22.40
N GLY A 566 1.49 -12.06 -22.45
CA GLY A 566 0.44 -12.04 -21.44
C GLY A 566 0.89 -12.64 -20.10
N ILE A 567 1.56 -13.80 -20.13
CA ILE A 567 2.16 -14.46 -18.95
C ILE A 567 3.18 -13.51 -18.30
N ASP A 568 4.04 -12.87 -19.10
CA ASP A 568 5.08 -11.97 -18.64
C ASP A 568 4.49 -10.70 -17.98
N ALA A 569 3.38 -10.19 -18.50
CA ALA A 569 2.61 -9.10 -17.89
C ALA A 569 1.96 -9.53 -16.56
N LEU A 570 1.35 -10.72 -16.51
CA LEU A 570 0.76 -11.30 -15.30
C LEU A 570 1.82 -11.60 -14.23
N VAL A 571 3.00 -12.10 -14.60
CA VAL A 571 4.13 -12.32 -13.68
C VAL A 571 4.64 -10.99 -13.11
N LYS A 572 4.72 -9.93 -13.93
CA LYS A 572 5.07 -8.58 -13.46
C LYS A 572 4.00 -8.02 -12.49
N GLN A 573 2.71 -8.25 -12.76
CA GLN A 573 1.64 -7.88 -11.84
C GLN A 573 1.70 -8.69 -10.53
N ARG A 574 1.91 -10.01 -10.61
CA ARG A 574 2.05 -10.89 -9.44
C ARG A 574 3.20 -10.44 -8.54
N ARG A 575 4.38 -10.14 -9.10
CA ARG A 575 5.53 -9.59 -8.36
C ARG A 575 5.23 -8.24 -7.68
N LYS A 576 4.44 -7.37 -8.33
CA LYS A 576 3.99 -6.11 -7.71
C LYS A 576 3.05 -6.36 -6.54
N LEU A 577 2.08 -7.27 -6.68
CA LEU A 577 1.17 -7.66 -5.61
C LEU A 577 1.90 -8.35 -4.45
N GLU A 578 2.84 -9.27 -4.74
CA GLU A 578 3.72 -9.89 -3.75
C GLU A 578 4.51 -8.83 -2.94
N ALA A 579 5.07 -7.81 -3.61
CA ALA A 579 5.76 -6.70 -2.96
C ALA A 579 4.83 -5.80 -2.12
N GLN A 580 3.62 -5.51 -2.61
CA GLN A 580 2.60 -4.77 -1.85
C GLN A 580 2.15 -5.54 -0.60
N ILE A 581 1.92 -6.85 -0.72
CA ILE A 581 1.58 -7.74 0.39
C ILE A 581 2.70 -7.75 1.44
N ALA A 582 3.97 -7.88 1.02
CA ALA A 582 5.12 -7.81 1.92
C ALA A 582 5.23 -6.45 2.64
N ALA A 583 4.98 -5.34 1.94
CA ALA A 583 4.95 -4.01 2.53
C ALA A 583 3.79 -3.83 3.54
N LEU A 584 2.61 -4.40 3.25
CA LEU A 584 1.46 -4.41 4.15
C LEU A 584 1.72 -5.26 5.39
N HIS A 585 2.30 -6.46 5.26
CA HIS A 585 2.72 -7.27 6.41
C HIS A 585 3.71 -6.51 7.30
N LEU A 586 4.74 -5.87 6.73
CA LEU A 586 5.67 -5.05 7.51
C LEU A 586 4.99 -3.85 8.20
N ARG A 587 3.97 -3.26 7.58
CA ARG A 587 3.16 -2.16 8.16
C ARG A 587 2.25 -2.69 9.30
N ILE A 588 1.71 -3.91 9.17
CA ILE A 588 0.97 -4.62 10.21
C ILE A 588 1.88 -4.97 11.39
N ASP A 589 3.06 -5.55 11.17
CA ASP A 589 4.02 -5.89 12.22
C ASP A 589 4.46 -4.67 13.03
N LYS A 590 4.75 -3.55 12.35
CA LYS A 590 5.07 -2.28 12.99
C LYS A 590 3.91 -1.80 13.89
N ARG A 591 2.68 -1.82 13.38
CA ARG A 591 1.48 -1.48 14.17
C ARG A 591 1.27 -2.46 15.33
N GLY A 592 1.49 -3.76 15.14
CA GLY A 592 1.42 -4.79 16.18
C GLY A 592 2.40 -4.54 17.33
N ARG A 593 3.64 -4.15 17.01
CA ARG A 593 4.64 -3.73 18.03
C ARG A 593 4.19 -2.48 18.79
N SER A 594 3.64 -1.48 18.10
CA SER A 594 3.08 -0.29 18.77
C SER A 594 1.89 -0.63 19.67
N VAL A 595 0.97 -1.49 19.21
CA VAL A 595 -0.15 -1.98 20.04
C VAL A 595 0.36 -2.76 21.27
N GLN A 596 1.41 -3.57 21.12
CA GLN A 596 2.05 -4.23 22.26
C GLN A 596 2.65 -3.23 23.25
N GLN A 597 3.35 -2.18 22.76
CA GLN A 597 3.87 -1.10 23.60
C GLN A 597 2.75 -0.38 24.36
N TYR A 598 1.69 0.06 23.67
CA TYR A 598 0.54 0.69 24.32
C TYR A 598 -0.16 -0.25 25.31
N SER A 599 -0.22 -1.56 25.03
CA SER A 599 -0.79 -2.53 25.99
C SER A 599 0.05 -2.67 27.27
N GLN A 600 1.37 -2.51 27.19
CA GLN A 600 2.27 -2.48 28.35
C GLN A 600 2.16 -1.14 29.11
N GLU A 601 2.01 -0.02 28.40
CA GLU A 601 1.77 1.29 29.03
C GLU A 601 0.42 1.32 29.75
N VAL A 602 -0.65 0.80 29.15
CA VAL A 602 -1.97 0.66 29.80
C VAL A 602 -1.90 -0.22 31.05
N ARG A 603 -1.14 -1.33 31.02
CA ARG A 603 -0.91 -2.15 32.23
C ARG A 603 -0.18 -1.36 33.31
N ARG A 604 0.95 -0.71 33.00
CA ARG A 604 1.70 0.13 33.95
C ARG A 604 0.86 1.26 34.54
N LEU A 605 0.03 1.90 33.73
CA LEU A 605 -0.92 2.91 34.21
C LEU A 605 -1.96 2.27 35.13
N GLY A 606 -2.49 1.09 34.79
CA GLY A 606 -3.37 0.30 35.65
C GLY A 606 -2.75 -0.05 37.00
N ASP A 607 -1.48 -0.46 37.03
CA ASP A 607 -0.72 -0.73 38.25
C ASP A 607 -0.61 0.53 39.12
N VAL A 608 -0.26 1.68 38.51
CA VAL A 608 -0.20 2.99 39.20
C VAL A 608 -1.58 3.46 39.69
N PHE A 609 -2.66 3.18 38.94
CA PHE A 609 -4.03 3.45 39.39
C PHE A 609 -4.38 2.59 40.61
N ALA A 610 -4.05 1.30 40.59
CA ALA A 610 -4.27 0.40 41.72
C ALA A 610 -3.48 0.87 42.97
N GLU A 611 -2.20 1.20 42.83
CA GLU A 611 -1.41 1.80 43.92
C GLU A 611 -2.02 3.11 44.47
N GLY A 612 -2.58 3.94 43.58
CA GLY A 612 -3.28 5.16 43.94
C GLY A 612 -4.58 4.92 44.72
N GLU A 613 -5.41 3.97 44.28
CA GLU A 613 -6.62 3.54 45.01
C GLU A 613 -6.28 2.97 46.38
N ASP A 614 -5.20 2.19 46.46
CA ASP A 614 -4.72 1.56 47.68
C ASP A 614 -4.23 2.61 48.69
N GLU A 615 -3.48 3.62 48.25
CA GLU A 615 -3.05 4.74 49.08
C GLU A 615 -4.23 5.65 49.50
N VAL A 616 -5.20 5.92 48.63
CA VAL A 616 -6.47 6.56 49.02
C VAL A 616 -7.20 5.74 50.09
N GLY A 617 -7.19 4.41 49.96
CA GLY A 617 -7.72 3.48 50.96
C GLY A 617 -6.97 3.50 52.30
N ARG A 618 -5.65 3.71 52.29
CA ARG A 618 -4.83 3.91 53.51
C ARG A 618 -5.12 5.27 54.15
N GLN A 619 -5.20 6.35 53.37
CA GLN A 619 -5.52 7.69 53.87
C GLN A 619 -6.93 7.76 54.46
N ARG A 620 -7.94 7.14 53.83
CA ARG A 620 -9.30 7.01 54.38
C ARG A 620 -9.37 6.17 55.66
N ARG A 621 -8.41 5.27 55.91
CA ARG A 621 -8.27 4.56 57.20
C ARG A 621 -7.70 5.51 58.26
N ARG A 622 -6.52 6.08 58.01
CA ARG A 622 -5.88 7.07 58.90
C ARG A 622 -6.83 8.21 59.30
N PHE A 623 -7.59 8.77 58.35
CA PHE A 623 -8.57 9.83 58.64
C PHE A 623 -9.68 9.36 59.59
N ARG A 624 -10.22 8.15 59.41
CA ARG A 624 -11.22 7.57 60.33
C ARG A 624 -10.64 7.30 61.72
N ASP A 625 -9.37 6.96 61.82
CA ASP A 625 -8.72 6.73 63.10
C ASP A 625 -8.46 8.06 63.83
N VAL A 626 -7.99 9.10 63.14
CA VAL A 626 -7.90 10.48 63.67
C VAL A 626 -9.28 11.04 64.06
N GLN A 627 -10.35 10.70 63.33
CA GLN A 627 -11.72 11.06 63.75
C GLN A 627 -12.11 10.39 65.07
N LYS A 628 -11.82 9.09 65.26
CA LYS A 628 -12.06 8.41 66.55
C LYS A 628 -11.23 9.01 67.68
N GLU A 629 -9.97 9.35 67.43
CA GLU A 629 -9.09 10.01 68.41
C GLU A 629 -9.64 11.38 68.81
N ARG A 630 -10.07 12.20 67.83
CA ARG A 630 -10.78 13.46 68.08
C ARG A 630 -12.04 13.22 68.92
N ASP A 631 -12.91 12.30 68.50
CA ASP A 631 -14.18 12.05 69.18
C ASP A 631 -13.96 11.53 70.61
N PHE A 632 -12.90 10.75 70.84
CA PHE A 632 -12.49 10.31 72.17
C PHE A 632 -11.99 11.48 73.04
N LEU A 633 -11.15 12.36 72.50
CA LEU A 633 -10.65 13.54 73.19
C LEU A 633 -11.76 14.57 73.46
N ASP A 634 -12.65 14.80 72.51
CA ASP A 634 -13.84 15.66 72.67
C ASP A 634 -14.72 15.14 73.82
N ASN A 635 -14.93 13.83 73.91
CA ASN A 635 -15.64 13.21 75.03
C ASN A 635 -14.89 13.37 76.36
N GLN A 636 -13.56 13.20 76.40
CA GLN A 636 -12.77 13.43 77.63
C GLN A 636 -12.80 14.90 78.09
N VAL A 637 -12.72 15.84 77.16
CA VAL A 637 -12.85 17.28 77.42
C VAL A 637 -14.27 17.60 77.90
N TYR A 638 -15.29 16.98 77.33
CA TYR A 638 -16.67 17.12 77.79
C TYR A 638 -16.84 16.62 79.23
N THR A 639 -16.40 15.40 79.55
CA THR A 639 -16.54 14.84 80.91
C THR A 639 -15.75 15.63 81.95
N SER A 640 -14.52 16.05 81.63
CA SER A 640 -13.71 16.87 82.54
C SER A 640 -14.29 18.28 82.73
N ASN A 641 -14.90 18.87 81.71
CA ASN A 641 -15.64 20.13 81.85
C ASN A 641 -16.90 19.97 82.73
N GLU A 642 -17.65 18.87 82.62
CA GLU A 642 -18.76 18.59 83.54
C GLU A 642 -18.27 18.41 85.00
N GLU A 643 -17.16 17.70 85.20
CA GLU A 643 -16.56 17.53 86.53
C GLU A 643 -16.10 18.87 87.12
N LEU A 644 -15.42 19.71 86.31
CA LEU A 644 -15.03 21.06 86.70
C LEU A 644 -16.24 21.93 87.03
N ALA A 645 -17.31 21.89 86.24
CA ALA A 645 -18.55 22.61 86.54
C ALA A 645 -19.15 22.18 87.89
N ARG A 646 -19.27 20.87 88.13
CA ARG A 646 -19.72 20.31 89.42
C ARG A 646 -18.81 20.70 90.59
N LEU A 647 -17.49 20.83 90.36
CA LEU A 647 -16.54 21.31 91.37
C LEU A 647 -16.68 22.81 91.64
N TYR A 648 -16.85 23.64 90.62
CA TYR A 648 -17.12 25.07 90.78
C TYR A 648 -18.46 25.33 91.51
N GLU A 649 -19.50 24.55 91.22
CA GLU A 649 -20.76 24.60 91.97
C GLU A 649 -20.57 24.23 93.43
N LYS A 650 -19.86 23.13 93.73
CA LYS A 650 -19.51 22.74 95.12
C LYS A 650 -18.72 23.83 95.84
N ALA A 651 -17.70 24.41 95.19
CA ALA A 651 -16.90 25.49 95.76
C ALA A 651 -17.73 26.75 96.03
N ARG A 652 -18.63 27.13 95.10
CA ARG A 652 -19.57 28.25 95.27
C ARG A 652 -20.54 28.03 96.44
N VAL A 653 -21.09 26.82 96.57
CA VAL A 653 -21.95 26.45 97.71
C VAL A 653 -21.15 26.52 99.02
N GLN A 654 -19.96 25.93 99.07
CA GLN A 654 -19.08 26.00 100.25
C GLN A 654 -18.71 27.43 100.63
N GLN A 655 -18.38 28.29 99.66
CA GLN A 655 -18.11 29.71 99.88
C GLN A 655 -19.32 30.44 100.48
N SER A 656 -20.53 30.18 99.98
CA SER A 656 -21.77 30.77 100.54
C SER A 656 -22.06 30.29 101.97
N LEU A 657 -21.73 29.04 102.29
CA LEU A 657 -21.85 28.48 103.65
C LEU A 657 -20.80 29.08 104.60
N LEU A 658 -19.57 29.28 104.14
CA LEU A 658 -18.51 29.93 104.91
C LEU A 658 -18.86 31.40 105.18
N GLN A 659 -19.29 32.16 104.18
CA GLN A 659 -19.73 33.56 104.36
C GLN A 659 -20.90 33.68 105.35
N ARG A 660 -21.84 32.73 105.33
CA ARG A 660 -22.93 32.67 106.33
C ARG A 660 -22.41 32.28 107.72
N GLY A 661 -21.42 31.39 107.81
CA GLY A 661 -20.74 31.05 109.06
C GLY A 661 -20.00 32.25 109.65
N GLU A 662 -19.26 32.99 108.82
CA GLU A 662 -18.55 34.22 109.15
C GLU A 662 -19.53 35.29 109.66
N SER A 663 -20.67 35.50 109.00
CA SER A 663 -21.68 36.48 109.46
C SER A 663 -22.24 36.11 110.83
N ILE A 664 -22.60 34.84 111.07
CA ILE A 664 -23.08 34.35 112.37
C ILE A 664 -21.99 34.48 113.46
N CYS A 665 -20.73 34.23 113.11
CA CYS A 665 -19.60 34.42 114.03
C CYS A 665 -19.37 35.91 114.34
N ALA A 666 -19.52 36.81 113.37
CA ALA A 666 -19.41 38.25 113.57
C ALA A 666 -20.55 38.79 114.47
N GLU A 667 -21.80 38.36 114.25
CA GLU A 667 -22.95 38.65 115.13
C GLU A 667 -22.70 38.18 116.56
N ARG A 668 -22.15 36.96 116.74
CA ARG A 668 -21.78 36.44 118.06
C ARG A 668 -20.66 37.24 118.71
N LEU A 669 -19.64 37.67 117.95
CA LEU A 669 -18.58 38.53 118.48
C LEU A 669 -19.11 39.92 118.86
N GLN A 670 -20.07 40.48 118.12
CA GLN A 670 -20.75 41.72 118.50
C GLN A 670 -21.50 41.56 119.83
N THR A 671 -22.33 40.52 120.00
CA THR A 671 -23.03 40.29 121.27
C THR A 671 -22.07 40.02 122.44
N VAL A 672 -20.95 39.33 122.23
CA VAL A 672 -19.88 39.17 123.24
C VAL A 672 -19.24 40.51 123.58
N ASN A 673 -18.98 41.38 122.61
CA ASN A 673 -18.44 42.72 122.85
C ASN A 673 -19.43 43.61 123.60
N GLU A 674 -20.72 43.56 123.29
CA GLU A 674 -21.78 44.27 124.03
C GLU A 674 -21.85 43.80 125.49
N LEU A 675 -21.77 42.48 125.72
CA LEU A 675 -21.71 41.92 127.07
C LEU A 675 -20.45 42.38 127.82
N HIS A 676 -19.28 42.40 127.19
CA HIS A 676 -18.06 42.95 127.79
C HIS A 676 -18.20 44.44 128.14
N HIS A 677 -18.78 45.26 127.26
CA HIS A 677 -19.05 46.67 127.55
C HIS A 677 -20.00 46.82 128.74
N ARG A 678 -21.03 45.97 128.83
CA ARG A 678 -21.98 45.99 129.94
C ARG A 678 -21.36 45.52 131.26
N ILE A 679 -20.47 44.54 131.23
CA ILE A 679 -19.64 44.15 132.38
C ILE A 679 -18.73 45.31 132.81
N ALA A 680 -18.08 46.01 131.87
CA ALA A 680 -17.23 47.15 132.16
C ALA A 680 -18.02 48.30 132.81
N GLN A 681 -19.19 48.65 132.26
CA GLN A 681 -20.12 49.63 132.84
C GLN A 681 -20.53 49.26 134.28
N LEU A 682 -20.99 48.03 134.51
CA LEU A 682 -21.33 47.56 135.85
C LEU A 682 -20.12 47.56 136.80
N THR A 683 -18.91 47.29 136.29
CA THR A 683 -17.67 47.33 137.08
C THR A 683 -17.30 48.76 137.46
N GLU A 684 -17.46 49.73 136.55
CA GLU A 684 -17.33 51.16 136.86
C GLU A 684 -18.38 51.63 137.87
N GLU A 685 -19.64 51.25 137.72
CA GLU A 685 -20.72 51.59 138.66
C GLU A 685 -20.41 51.05 140.06
N VAL A 686 -20.00 49.79 140.17
CA VAL A 686 -19.51 49.19 141.43
C VAL A 686 -18.28 49.94 141.95
N GLY A 687 -17.37 50.39 141.09
CA GLY A 687 -16.24 51.24 141.46
C GLY A 687 -16.65 52.59 142.04
N ARG A 688 -17.58 53.29 141.40
CA ARG A 688 -18.16 54.58 141.87
C ARG A 688 -18.88 54.39 143.21
N LEU A 689 -19.66 53.31 143.36
CA LEU A 689 -20.31 52.97 144.62
C LEU A 689 -19.30 52.62 145.73
N ARG A 690 -18.21 51.92 145.43
CA ARG A 690 -17.11 51.67 146.39
C ARG A 690 -16.44 52.96 146.84
N LEU A 691 -16.15 53.90 145.93
CA LEU A 691 -15.62 55.22 146.27
C LEU A 691 -16.59 56.04 147.12
N PHE A 692 -17.90 55.94 146.85
CA PHE A 692 -18.94 56.56 147.70
C PHE A 692 -18.95 55.94 149.11
N VAL A 693 -18.84 54.61 149.22
CA VAL A 693 -18.71 53.90 150.52
C VAL A 693 -17.41 54.27 151.25
N GLN A 694 -16.32 54.56 150.55
CA GLN A 694 -15.08 55.05 151.18
C GLN A 694 -15.20 56.50 151.71
N ARG A 695 -16.09 57.33 151.13
CA ARG A 695 -16.38 58.69 151.63
C ARG A 695 -17.36 58.72 152.81
N LEU A 696 -18.16 57.67 153.00
CA LEU A 696 -19.16 57.58 154.08
C LEU A 696 -18.58 57.75 155.51
N PRO A 697 -17.40 57.23 155.87
CA PRO A 697 -16.76 57.51 157.16
C PRO A 697 -16.33 58.97 157.35
N GLU A 698 -15.84 59.63 156.30
CA GLU A 698 -15.48 61.05 156.33
C GLU A 698 -16.72 61.92 156.42
N LEU A 699 -17.76 61.62 155.63
CA LEU A 699 -19.08 62.25 155.75
C LEU A 699 -19.69 62.04 157.14
N ARG A 700 -19.56 60.85 157.75
CA ARG A 700 -19.97 60.63 159.16
C ARG A 700 -19.14 61.46 160.14
N ARG A 701 -17.83 61.62 159.93
CA ARG A 701 -16.98 62.52 160.75
C ARG A 701 -17.37 63.98 160.57
N LEU A 702 -17.65 64.43 159.35
CA LEU A 702 -18.11 65.79 159.05
C LEU A 702 -19.52 66.05 159.58
N VAL A 703 -20.45 65.10 159.48
CA VAL A 703 -21.80 65.22 160.08
C VAL A 703 -21.70 65.24 161.61
N ASN A 704 -20.86 64.39 162.22
CA ASN A 704 -20.62 64.44 163.67
C ASN A 704 -19.88 65.72 164.10
N GLY A 705 -18.99 66.24 163.27
CA GLY A 705 -18.32 67.52 163.43
C GLY A 705 -19.32 68.67 163.40
N ALA A 706 -20.07 68.79 162.30
CA ALA A 706 -21.18 69.72 162.12
C ALA A 706 -22.27 69.59 163.19
N SER A 707 -22.51 68.39 163.74
CA SER A 707 -23.44 68.19 164.87
C SER A 707 -22.87 68.71 166.19
N ARG A 708 -21.57 68.50 166.45
CA ARG A 708 -20.87 69.10 167.60
C ARG A 708 -20.73 70.61 167.45
N GLU A 709 -20.50 71.10 166.24
CA GLU A 709 -20.48 72.51 165.88
C GLU A 709 -21.88 73.11 165.99
N LEU A 710 -22.93 72.41 165.58
CA LEU A 710 -24.32 72.84 165.79
C LEU A 710 -24.66 72.89 167.28
N VAL A 711 -24.20 71.94 168.11
CA VAL A 711 -24.38 72.02 169.57
C VAL A 711 -23.53 73.16 170.18
N ARG A 712 -22.30 73.37 169.70
CA ARG A 712 -21.47 74.52 170.09
C ARG A 712 -22.15 75.82 169.69
N GLU A 713 -22.67 75.94 168.48
CA GLU A 713 -23.36 77.11 167.95
C GLU A 713 -24.77 77.26 168.52
N GLN A 714 -25.43 76.21 169.02
CA GLN A 714 -26.65 76.35 169.84
C GLN A 714 -26.31 76.91 171.23
N ASN A 715 -25.21 76.45 171.84
CA ASN A 715 -24.72 77.02 173.09
C ASN A 715 -24.12 78.42 172.90
N ARG A 716 -23.52 78.68 171.73
CA ARG A 716 -22.99 79.98 171.33
C ARG A 716 -24.12 80.92 170.95
N VAL A 717 -25.21 80.47 170.34
CA VAL A 717 -26.43 81.26 170.13
C VAL A 717 -27.13 81.52 171.47
N ARG A 718 -27.07 80.62 172.46
CA ARG A 718 -27.50 80.95 173.84
C ARG A 718 -26.61 82.01 174.49
N ALA A 719 -25.29 81.96 174.31
CA ALA A 719 -24.37 82.99 174.81
C ALA A 719 -24.48 84.31 174.02
N LEU A 720 -24.65 84.24 172.70
CA LEU A 720 -24.80 85.37 171.80
C LEU A 720 -26.21 85.98 171.89
N LEU A 721 -27.25 85.25 172.30
CA LEU A 721 -28.52 85.85 172.71
C LEU A 721 -28.36 86.70 173.99
N HIS A 722 -27.35 86.40 174.81
CA HIS A 722 -26.91 87.24 175.93
C HIS A 722 -25.99 88.39 175.49
N GLU A 723 -25.15 88.21 174.46
CA GLU A 723 -24.18 89.22 173.99
C GLU A 723 -24.73 90.13 172.87
N CYS A 724 -25.83 89.76 172.20
CA CYS A 724 -26.51 90.58 171.18
C CYS A 724 -27.34 91.74 171.77
N GLU A 725 -27.15 92.07 173.05
CA GLU A 725 -27.64 93.33 173.61
C GLU A 725 -26.97 94.59 173.00
N ARG A 726 -25.90 94.46 172.18
CA ARG A 726 -25.52 95.45 171.14
C ARG A 726 -24.60 94.88 170.02
N PRO A 727 -24.55 95.51 168.81
CA PRO A 727 -24.25 94.81 167.53
C PRO A 727 -22.95 95.26 166.81
N MET A 728 -22.60 94.68 165.64
CA MET A 728 -22.44 95.37 164.32
C MET A 728 -21.84 94.50 163.14
N ASN A 729 -22.69 94.12 162.17
CA ASN A 729 -22.59 94.03 160.68
C ASN A 729 -21.32 93.72 159.81
N LEU A 730 -21.62 93.37 158.52
CA LEU A 730 -20.86 93.43 157.23
C LEU A 730 -19.98 92.20 156.83
N HIS A 731 -19.80 91.75 155.56
CA HIS A 731 -20.60 91.70 154.30
C HIS A 731 -19.90 90.73 153.26
N PRO A 732 -20.52 90.33 152.11
CA PRO A 732 -20.03 89.27 151.19
C PRO A 732 -19.53 89.71 149.77
N ASN A 733 -19.13 88.74 148.90
CA ASN A 733 -18.71 88.77 147.45
C ASN A 733 -17.17 88.62 147.20
N HIS A 734 -16.57 88.33 146.01
CA HIS A 734 -17.04 88.25 144.60
C HIS A 734 -16.14 87.35 143.67
N GLN A 735 -16.34 87.38 142.33
CA GLN A 735 -15.71 86.58 141.23
C GLN A 735 -14.61 87.34 140.43
N LEU A 736 -13.86 86.66 139.51
CA LEU A 736 -13.44 87.12 138.15
C LEU A 736 -12.62 86.07 137.34
N ALA A 737 -12.34 86.31 136.04
CA ALA A 737 -11.87 85.31 135.04
C ALA A 737 -10.90 85.85 133.94
N SER A 738 -10.25 84.97 133.14
CA SER A 738 -9.62 85.26 131.81
C SER A 738 -9.30 83.98 130.99
N SER A 739 -8.75 84.11 129.76
CA SER A 739 -8.72 83.11 128.66
C SER A 739 -7.36 82.95 127.93
N ASP A 740 -7.11 81.83 127.22
CA ASP A 740 -5.77 81.34 126.80
C ASP A 740 -5.43 81.25 125.27
N PRO A 741 -4.14 81.08 124.88
CA PRO A 741 -3.62 81.38 123.53
C PRO A 741 -3.33 80.19 122.58
N GLU A 742 -3.64 78.95 122.93
CA GLU A 742 -3.13 77.75 122.21
C GLU A 742 -3.65 77.57 120.76
N ALA A 743 -4.77 78.20 120.40
CA ALA A 743 -5.48 77.95 119.14
C ALA A 743 -4.66 78.26 117.85
N TYR A 744 -3.72 79.21 117.90
CA TYR A 744 -2.94 79.64 116.73
C TYR A 744 -1.80 78.66 116.36
N ALA A 745 -1.27 77.91 117.33
CA ALA A 745 -0.16 76.97 117.08
C ALA A 745 -0.61 75.73 116.27
N LEU A 746 -1.85 75.29 116.46
CA LEU A 746 -2.41 74.13 115.76
C LEU A 746 -2.70 74.42 114.28
N THR A 747 -3.21 75.61 113.95
CA THR A 747 -3.53 75.98 112.56
C THR A 747 -2.29 76.09 111.67
N ALA A 748 -1.16 76.58 112.20
CA ALA A 748 0.11 76.61 111.47
C ALA A 748 0.62 75.21 111.09
N ARG A 749 0.44 74.20 111.95
CA ARG A 749 0.94 72.84 111.73
C ARG A 749 0.12 72.06 110.69
N VAL A 750 -1.20 72.31 110.62
CA VAL A 750 -2.08 71.75 109.57
C VAL A 750 -1.66 72.25 108.18
N GLY A 751 -1.34 73.54 108.05
CA GLY A 751 -0.92 74.14 106.78
C GLY A 751 0.42 73.64 106.22
N ALA A 752 1.30 73.09 107.07
CA ALA A 752 2.56 72.48 106.63
C ALA A 752 2.32 71.08 106.03
N LEU A 753 1.60 70.22 106.75
CA LEU A 753 1.30 68.84 106.33
C LEU A 753 0.50 68.77 105.03
N GLN A 754 -0.37 69.75 104.77
CA GLN A 754 -1.12 69.84 103.51
C GLN A 754 -0.21 70.06 102.29
N ARG A 755 0.94 70.74 102.43
CA ARG A 755 1.87 70.99 101.30
C ARG A 755 2.69 69.74 100.94
N GLU A 756 3.15 68.99 101.94
CA GLU A 756 3.84 67.71 101.71
C GLU A 756 2.92 66.67 101.04
N LEU A 757 1.64 66.65 101.42
CA LEU A 757 0.66 65.71 100.85
C LEU A 757 0.35 66.03 99.38
N VAL A 758 0.34 67.30 98.98
CA VAL A 758 0.23 67.72 97.58
C VAL A 758 1.48 67.32 96.77
N ALA A 759 2.69 67.53 97.30
CA ALA A 759 3.93 67.13 96.64
C ALA A 759 4.04 65.60 96.45
N ARG A 760 3.64 64.81 97.46
CA ARG A 760 3.57 63.34 97.36
C ARG A 760 2.55 62.86 96.32
N ARG A 761 1.44 63.59 96.12
CA ARG A 761 0.46 63.29 95.08
C ARG A 761 0.99 63.59 93.67
N THR A 762 1.71 64.69 93.46
CA THR A 762 2.30 65.00 92.15
C THR A 762 3.34 63.94 91.74
N GLU A 763 4.22 63.52 92.65
CA GLU A 763 5.17 62.42 92.38
C GLU A 763 4.49 61.10 92.01
N LEU A 764 3.36 60.77 92.64
CA LEU A 764 2.58 59.58 92.31
C LEU A 764 2.00 59.67 90.89
N THR A 765 1.42 60.82 90.53
CA THR A 765 0.88 61.02 89.17
C THR A 765 1.97 60.95 88.08
N GLU A 766 3.19 61.44 88.35
CA GLU A 766 4.30 61.28 87.41
C GLU A 766 4.75 59.82 87.27
N LYS A 767 4.78 59.06 88.37
CA LYS A 767 5.12 57.62 88.35
C LYS A 767 4.05 56.81 87.61
N GLU A 768 2.77 57.10 87.81
CA GLU A 768 1.66 56.50 87.06
C GLU A 768 1.72 56.81 85.55
N GLN A 769 2.10 58.04 85.18
CA GLN A 769 2.30 58.39 83.76
C GLN A 769 3.46 57.63 83.13
N ARG A 770 4.58 57.46 83.85
CA ARG A 770 5.73 56.65 83.38
C ARG A 770 5.35 55.17 83.22
N ILE A 771 4.57 54.61 84.14
CA ILE A 771 4.04 53.23 84.02
C ILE A 771 3.17 53.10 82.76
N LYS A 772 2.20 54.01 82.54
CA LYS A 772 1.35 54.00 81.34
C LYS A 772 2.14 54.09 80.03
N GLN A 773 3.23 54.87 80.00
CA GLN A 773 4.13 54.95 78.84
C GLN A 773 4.91 53.64 78.60
N GLN A 774 5.35 52.97 79.68
CA GLN A 774 6.03 51.67 79.60
C GLN A 774 5.07 50.52 79.25
N GLU A 775 3.83 50.55 79.73
CA GLU A 775 2.79 49.59 79.35
C GLU A 775 2.39 49.76 77.88
N ALA A 776 2.28 51.00 77.39
CA ALA A 776 2.01 51.28 75.98
C ALA A 776 3.13 50.77 75.05
N SER A 777 4.41 50.98 75.40
CA SER A 777 5.53 50.45 74.61
C SER A 777 5.65 48.92 74.72
N TYR A 778 5.40 48.33 75.90
CA TYR A 778 5.32 46.88 76.07
C TYR A 778 4.19 46.26 75.22
N LEU A 779 3.00 46.88 75.17
CA LEU A 779 1.89 46.42 74.33
C LEU A 779 2.20 46.57 72.84
N GLN A 780 2.87 47.64 72.42
CA GLN A 780 3.33 47.80 71.04
C GLN A 780 4.36 46.72 70.66
N CYS A 781 5.34 46.45 71.51
CA CYS A 781 6.30 45.36 71.30
C CYS A 781 5.63 43.98 71.30
N LYS A 782 4.67 43.73 72.21
CA LYS A 782 3.90 42.48 72.25
C LYS A 782 3.03 42.30 71.02
N ALA A 783 2.44 43.38 70.49
CA ALA A 783 1.69 43.37 69.23
C ALA A 783 2.60 43.18 68.01
N ALA A 784 3.84 43.68 68.04
CA ALA A 784 4.83 43.43 67.00
C ALA A 784 5.31 41.97 66.99
N VAL A 785 5.59 41.40 68.17
CA VAL A 785 5.97 39.98 68.33
C VAL A 785 4.81 39.05 67.94
N ALA A 786 3.56 39.36 68.34
CA ALA A 786 2.39 38.60 67.93
C ALA A 786 2.04 38.70 66.42
N ARG A 787 2.66 39.64 65.69
CA ARG A 787 2.57 39.76 64.23
C ARG A 787 3.73 39.10 63.49
N GLN A 788 4.79 38.70 64.20
CA GLN A 788 5.85 37.87 63.64
C GLN A 788 5.40 36.41 63.69
N LEU A 789 5.04 35.86 62.53
CA LEU A 789 4.91 34.41 62.37
C LEU A 789 6.28 33.78 62.70
N GLY A 790 6.28 32.70 63.48
CA GLY A 790 7.52 31.98 63.82
C GLY A 790 8.27 31.55 62.55
N PRO A 791 9.61 31.41 62.59
CA PRO A 791 10.44 31.21 61.40
C PRO A 791 9.96 30.03 60.54
N GLU A 792 9.55 28.92 61.16
CA GLU A 792 9.00 27.75 60.48
C GLU A 792 7.70 28.05 59.72
N ILE A 793 6.82 28.89 60.27
CA ILE A 793 5.56 29.30 59.61
C ILE A 793 5.83 30.34 58.52
N ALA A 794 6.82 31.22 58.71
CA ALA A 794 7.25 32.16 57.67
C ALA A 794 7.84 31.44 56.46
N GLU A 795 8.66 30.40 56.68
CA GLU A 795 9.18 29.52 55.62
C GLU A 795 8.08 28.72 54.93
N GLN A 796 7.12 28.16 55.68
CA GLN A 796 5.95 27.49 55.10
C GLN A 796 5.11 28.46 54.25
N VAL A 797 4.86 29.68 54.72
CA VAL A 797 4.13 30.71 53.96
C VAL A 797 4.90 31.11 52.70
N ALA A 798 6.23 31.25 52.75
CA ALA A 798 7.05 31.52 51.57
C ALA A 798 7.00 30.36 50.54
N LEU A 799 7.07 29.10 51.01
CA LEU A 799 6.90 27.91 50.18
C LEU A 799 5.51 27.82 49.57
N TYR A 800 4.45 28.08 50.33
CA TYR A 800 3.08 28.10 49.82
C TYR A 800 2.87 29.25 48.82
N GLN A 801 3.37 30.45 49.07
CA GLN A 801 3.32 31.56 48.10
C GLN A 801 4.08 31.22 46.81
N GLY A 802 5.26 30.61 46.90
CA GLY A 802 6.02 30.12 45.75
C GLY A 802 5.28 29.03 44.96
N ASN A 803 4.60 28.11 45.65
CA ASN A 803 3.77 27.09 45.02
C ASN A 803 2.50 27.67 44.39
N LEU A 804 1.89 28.68 45.02
CA LEU A 804 0.72 29.40 44.49
C LEU A 804 1.11 30.21 43.24
N ALA A 805 2.30 30.84 43.23
CA ALA A 805 2.85 31.50 42.05
C ALA A 805 3.12 30.52 40.89
N LYS A 806 3.69 29.33 41.18
CA LYS A 806 3.87 28.25 40.19
C LYS A 806 2.52 27.74 39.65
N LYS A 807 1.54 27.48 40.52
CA LYS A 807 0.18 27.07 40.13
C LYS A 807 -0.53 28.15 39.32
N ALA A 808 -0.37 29.43 39.66
CA ALA A 808 -0.91 30.56 38.90
C ALA A 808 -0.19 30.77 37.55
N GLY A 809 1.08 30.37 37.44
CA GLY A 809 1.80 30.27 36.16
C GLY A 809 1.26 29.13 35.29
N GLN A 810 1.06 27.94 35.88
CA GLN A 810 0.44 26.79 35.21
C GLN A 810 -0.99 27.09 34.75
N MET A 811 -1.82 27.74 35.57
CA MET A 811 -3.17 28.18 35.17
C MET A 811 -3.10 29.21 34.04
N ARG A 812 -2.16 30.17 34.05
CA ARG A 812 -1.99 31.11 32.94
C ARG A 812 -1.57 30.42 31.64
N ALA A 813 -0.67 29.43 31.71
CA ALA A 813 -0.29 28.61 30.56
C ALA A 813 -1.47 27.76 30.04
N MET A 814 -2.28 27.19 30.94
CA MET A 814 -3.48 26.43 30.61
C MET A 814 -4.60 27.31 30.04
N VAL A 815 -4.76 28.55 30.52
CA VAL A 815 -5.68 29.54 29.93
C VAL A 815 -5.18 29.98 28.55
N ALA A 816 -3.88 30.13 28.35
CA ALA A 816 -3.31 30.43 27.03
C ALA A 816 -3.49 29.27 26.04
N SER A 817 -3.29 28.01 26.46
CA SER A 817 -3.57 26.86 25.60
C SER A 817 -5.06 26.69 25.33
N LEU A 818 -5.94 26.92 26.31
CA LEU A 818 -7.39 26.93 26.09
C LEU A 818 -7.84 28.05 25.14
N LYS A 819 -7.20 29.23 25.17
CA LYS A 819 -7.44 30.28 24.16
C LYS A 819 -7.01 29.82 22.77
N TYR A 820 -5.79 29.30 22.64
CA TYR A 820 -5.30 28.75 21.37
C TYR A 820 -6.22 27.65 20.80
N PHE A 821 -6.72 26.73 21.64
CA PHE A 821 -7.66 25.70 21.20
C PHE A 821 -9.05 26.26 20.83
N ARG A 822 -9.52 27.32 21.50
CA ARG A 822 -10.75 28.03 21.11
C ARG A 822 -10.58 28.73 19.76
N GLU A 823 -9.50 29.49 19.58
CA GLU A 823 -9.14 30.14 18.31
C GLU A 823 -9.02 29.11 17.16
N GLN A 824 -8.42 27.94 17.42
CA GLN A 824 -8.40 26.83 16.46
C GLN A 824 -9.81 26.31 16.15
N THR A 825 -10.68 26.16 17.16
CA THR A 825 -12.05 25.69 16.98
C THR A 825 -12.91 26.69 16.22
N GLU A 826 -12.73 27.99 16.48
CA GLU A 826 -13.36 29.10 15.76
C GLU A 826 -12.90 29.13 14.29
N LEU A 827 -11.61 28.90 14.01
CA LEU A 827 -11.09 28.75 12.64
C LEU A 827 -11.64 27.52 11.92
N TYR A 828 -11.80 26.38 12.62
CA TYR A 828 -12.44 25.19 12.05
C TYR A 828 -13.93 25.41 11.80
N GLN A 829 -14.64 26.15 12.67
CA GLN A 829 -16.04 26.53 12.48
C GLN A 829 -16.21 27.51 11.32
N ALA A 830 -15.35 28.53 11.20
CA ALA A 830 -15.35 29.45 10.07
C ALA A 830 -15.15 28.70 8.75
N ARG A 831 -14.15 27.82 8.67
CA ARG A 831 -13.88 26.99 7.48
C ARG A 831 -14.99 25.98 7.19
N TYR A 832 -15.64 25.44 8.21
CA TYR A 832 -16.82 24.58 8.05
C TYR A 832 -18.01 25.37 7.49
N ASN A 833 -18.21 26.61 7.94
CA ASN A 833 -19.24 27.50 7.41
C ASN A 833 -18.94 27.90 5.96
N GLU A 834 -17.68 28.24 5.61
CA GLU A 834 -17.29 28.48 4.21
C GLU A 834 -17.53 27.25 3.30
N LEU A 835 -17.22 26.04 3.80
CA LEU A 835 -17.51 24.78 3.10
C LEU A 835 -19.00 24.51 2.97
N ARG A 836 -19.80 24.93 3.95
CA ARG A 836 -21.26 24.84 3.93
C ARG A 836 -21.87 25.84 2.95
N ASP A 837 -21.48 27.11 3.02
CA ASP A 837 -21.95 28.18 2.13
C ASP A 837 -21.58 27.89 0.66
N THR A 838 -20.42 27.26 0.41
CA THR A 838 -20.05 26.80 -0.94
C THR A 838 -20.82 25.57 -1.40
N LEU A 839 -21.22 24.65 -0.50
CA LEU A 839 -22.12 23.55 -0.82
C LEU A 839 -23.56 24.04 -1.07
N ASP A 840 -24.06 24.94 -0.24
CA ASP A 840 -25.39 25.54 -0.39
C ASP A 840 -25.45 26.37 -1.68
N GLY A 841 -24.41 27.17 -1.99
CA GLY A 841 -24.28 27.88 -3.26
C GLY A 841 -24.05 26.98 -4.49
N LEU A 842 -23.61 25.73 -4.32
CA LEU A 842 -23.61 24.71 -5.39
C LEU A 842 -24.99 24.06 -5.55
N ALA A 843 -25.72 23.85 -4.45
CA ALA A 843 -27.09 23.36 -4.46
C ALA A 843 -28.05 24.37 -5.11
N GLU A 844 -27.86 25.68 -4.85
CA GLU A 844 -28.58 26.77 -5.53
C GLU A 844 -28.31 26.76 -7.03
N LYS A 845 -27.05 26.74 -7.47
CA LYS A 845 -26.68 26.65 -8.91
C LYS A 845 -27.23 25.40 -9.58
N TYR A 846 -27.29 24.28 -8.85
CA TYR A 846 -27.92 23.05 -9.34
C TYR A 846 -29.45 23.18 -9.45
N ALA A 847 -30.10 23.82 -8.48
CA ALA A 847 -31.53 24.11 -8.52
C ALA A 847 -31.87 25.10 -9.65
N GLU A 848 -31.06 26.13 -9.86
CA GLU A 848 -31.20 27.10 -10.97
C GLU A 848 -31.04 26.44 -12.33
N THR A 849 -29.97 25.65 -12.54
CA THR A 849 -29.76 24.94 -13.82
C THR A 849 -30.83 23.88 -14.07
N ARG A 850 -31.38 23.26 -13.02
CA ARG A 850 -32.56 22.38 -13.13
C ARG A 850 -33.82 23.16 -13.48
N GLN A 851 -34.09 24.29 -12.83
CA GLN A 851 -35.22 25.16 -13.18
C GLN A 851 -35.11 25.76 -14.58
N GLN A 852 -33.90 26.07 -15.06
CA GLN A 852 -33.66 26.52 -16.43
C GLN A 852 -34.00 25.41 -17.43
N ARG A 853 -33.50 24.18 -17.22
CA ARG A 853 -33.88 23.01 -18.02
C ARG A 853 -35.37 22.71 -17.99
N ASP A 854 -36.02 22.81 -16.84
CA ASP A 854 -37.47 22.62 -16.71
C ASP A 854 -38.27 23.74 -17.42
N ARG A 855 -37.73 24.97 -17.46
CA ARG A 855 -38.31 26.10 -18.24
C ARG A 855 -38.07 25.95 -19.75
N GLU A 856 -36.91 25.43 -20.15
CA GLU A 856 -36.57 25.13 -21.55
C GLU A 856 -37.44 23.98 -22.08
N ALA A 857 -37.55 22.87 -21.35
CA ALA A 857 -38.45 21.77 -21.67
C ALA A 857 -39.94 22.22 -21.75
N ARG A 858 -40.37 23.14 -20.88
CA ARG A 858 -41.71 23.75 -20.97
C ARG A 858 -41.88 24.70 -22.17
N ARG A 859 -40.81 25.40 -22.59
CA ARG A 859 -40.83 26.23 -23.79
C ARG A 859 -40.88 25.39 -25.06
N GLU A 860 -40.09 24.32 -25.13
CA GLU A 860 -40.12 23.32 -26.20
C GLU A 860 -41.49 22.64 -26.29
N ALA A 861 -42.11 22.29 -25.15
CA ALA A 861 -43.49 21.79 -25.10
C ALA A 861 -44.56 22.83 -25.52
N SER A 862 -44.26 24.13 -25.45
CA SER A 862 -45.17 25.21 -25.88
C SER A 862 -44.94 25.67 -27.33
N GLY A 863 -43.93 25.12 -28.02
CA GLY A 863 -43.55 25.51 -29.39
C GLY A 863 -44.43 24.93 -30.51
N GLY A 864 -45.50 24.19 -30.19
CA GLY A 864 -46.35 23.51 -31.16
C GLY A 864 -47.85 23.73 -30.92
N GLY A 865 -48.46 24.63 -31.68
CA GLY A 865 -49.92 24.85 -31.71
C GLY A 865 -50.32 26.30 -31.44
N GLY A 866 -50.94 26.97 -32.41
CA GLY A 866 -51.37 28.36 -32.28
C GLY A 866 -52.83 28.62 -32.69
N CYS A 867 -53.22 29.90 -32.55
CA CYS A 867 -54.47 30.57 -32.97
C CYS A 867 -55.70 30.54 -32.04
N GLY A 868 -56.34 31.72 -31.91
CA GLY A 868 -57.65 31.97 -31.26
C GLY A 868 -57.58 32.74 -29.94
N ALA A 869 -57.45 34.08 -29.84
CA ALA A 869 -58.25 35.22 -30.36
C ALA A 869 -59.14 35.90 -29.27
N ALA A 870 -59.33 37.22 -29.41
CA ALA A 870 -60.23 38.12 -28.68
C ALA A 870 -59.83 38.64 -27.26
N ALA A 871 -59.52 39.94 -27.21
CA ALA A 871 -59.71 40.85 -26.06
C ALA A 871 -60.98 41.72 -26.34
N PRO A 872 -61.60 42.49 -25.40
CA PRO A 872 -60.91 43.58 -24.68
C PRO A 872 -61.33 43.90 -23.22
N LEU A 873 -60.32 44.27 -22.43
CA LEU A 873 -60.24 45.42 -21.50
C LEU A 873 -61.47 45.89 -20.67
N ARG A 874 -61.30 45.84 -19.34
CA ARG A 874 -61.52 47.02 -18.47
C ARG A 874 -60.56 47.02 -17.27
N GLN A 875 -59.70 48.04 -17.23
CA GLN A 875 -58.82 48.50 -16.12
C GLN A 875 -59.22 49.97 -15.80
N PRO A 876 -58.64 50.70 -14.81
CA PRO A 876 -57.49 50.41 -13.91
C PRO A 876 -57.94 50.36 -12.41
N GLU A 877 -57.16 50.47 -11.33
CA GLU A 877 -55.74 50.80 -10.98
C GLU A 877 -55.18 49.68 -10.05
N GLN A 878 -53.91 49.23 -10.11
CA GLN A 878 -52.59 49.80 -9.78
C GLN A 878 -52.30 50.05 -8.27
N PRO A 879 -51.06 49.79 -7.77
CA PRO A 879 -50.01 48.88 -8.26
C PRO A 879 -49.42 47.94 -7.17
N GLN A 880 -48.41 47.16 -7.56
CA GLN A 880 -47.81 46.05 -6.81
C GLN A 880 -46.75 46.48 -5.77
N GLU A 881 -46.56 45.66 -4.74
CA GLU A 881 -45.21 45.28 -4.29
C GLU A 881 -45.19 43.83 -3.81
N TYR A 882 -44.22 43.04 -4.27
CA TYR A 882 -44.03 41.62 -3.91
C TYR A 882 -42.65 41.47 -3.28
N VAL A 883 -42.61 41.05 -2.02
CA VAL A 883 -41.37 40.68 -1.32
C VAL A 883 -41.59 39.28 -0.72
N GLY A 884 -40.66 38.37 -1.02
CA GLY A 884 -40.83 36.94 -0.78
C GLY A 884 -40.73 36.53 0.70
N TYR A 885 -41.37 35.41 1.03
CA TYR A 885 -41.32 34.80 2.36
C TYR A 885 -40.33 33.63 2.39
N VAL A 886 -39.25 33.76 3.17
CA VAL A 886 -38.28 32.69 3.44
C VAL A 886 -38.64 32.03 4.78
N ALA A 887 -38.64 30.70 4.83
CA ALA A 887 -39.02 29.96 6.04
C ALA A 887 -37.90 29.99 7.11
N PRO A 888 -38.20 30.17 8.42
CA PRO A 888 -37.18 30.33 9.45
C PRO A 888 -36.55 29.01 9.95
N PRO A 889 -35.32 29.05 10.50
CA PRO A 889 -34.63 27.89 11.05
C PRO A 889 -35.09 27.53 12.48
N ARG A 890 -34.83 26.28 12.89
CA ARG A 890 -35.03 25.81 14.27
C ARG A 890 -33.89 26.29 15.18
N GLY A 891 -34.23 26.96 16.28
CA GLY A 891 -33.37 27.14 17.45
C GLY A 891 -33.74 26.14 18.55
N GLY A 892 -32.78 25.79 19.42
CA GLY A 892 -32.98 24.92 20.58
C GLY A 892 -33.02 25.65 21.92
N ASP A 893 -33.15 24.86 22.99
CA ASP A 893 -32.82 25.12 24.40
C ASP A 893 -33.47 26.36 25.07
N HIS A 894 -34.28 26.24 26.14
CA HIS A 894 -33.89 25.68 27.44
C HIS A 894 -35.06 25.59 28.44
N ALA A 895 -34.86 24.72 29.44
CA ALA A 895 -35.21 24.87 30.88
C ALA A 895 -36.62 24.53 31.43
N ALA A 896 -36.52 23.71 32.49
CA ALA A 896 -37.25 23.74 33.76
C ALA A 896 -38.58 22.96 33.93
N ASP A 897 -38.55 22.19 35.03
CA ASP A 897 -39.63 21.61 35.84
C ASP A 897 -40.27 20.28 35.39
N ALA A 898 -40.62 19.35 36.29
CA ALA A 898 -40.19 19.10 37.68
C ALA A 898 -40.48 17.62 38.02
N ALA A 899 -39.99 17.11 39.15
CA ALA A 899 -40.06 15.69 39.51
C ALA A 899 -41.34 15.29 40.31
N HIS A 900 -41.54 13.97 40.45
CA HIS A 900 -42.59 13.29 41.25
C HIS A 900 -44.02 13.37 40.65
N ASP A 901 -44.88 12.35 40.70
CA ASP A 901 -44.94 11.19 41.61
C ASP A 901 -45.48 9.88 40.96
N ALA A 902 -45.36 8.77 41.69
CA ALA A 902 -46.07 7.49 41.46
C ALA A 902 -47.45 7.52 42.20
N PRO A 903 -48.32 6.46 42.26
CA PRO A 903 -48.10 5.07 41.83
C PRO A 903 -49.31 4.26 41.28
N SER A 904 -48.99 3.01 40.90
CA SER A 904 -49.76 1.77 41.17
C SER A 904 -50.96 1.32 40.32
N SER A 905 -50.95 -0.01 40.11
CA SER A 905 -52.05 -0.94 39.83
C SER A 905 -52.69 -0.94 38.42
N GLY A 906 -52.94 -2.10 37.82
CA GLY A 906 -52.51 -3.45 38.24
C GLY A 906 -53.13 -4.60 37.43
N GLY A 907 -52.38 -5.71 37.37
CA GLY A 907 -52.84 -7.03 36.88
C GLY A 907 -53.15 -7.12 35.37
N SER A 908 -53.26 -8.31 34.77
CA SER A 908 -52.80 -9.66 35.14
C SER A 908 -53.32 -10.64 34.07
N GLY A 909 -52.60 -11.72 33.76
CA GLY A 909 -53.20 -12.90 33.12
C GLY A 909 -52.82 -13.19 31.66
N SER A 910 -51.64 -13.78 31.48
CA SER A 910 -51.43 -14.86 30.51
C SER A 910 -52.15 -16.15 30.99
N PRO A 911 -52.01 -17.33 30.34
CA PRO A 911 -51.91 -17.67 28.90
C PRO A 911 -52.88 -18.81 28.48
N HIS A 912 -52.81 -19.21 27.20
CA HIS A 912 -52.92 -20.57 26.59
C HIS A 912 -53.66 -20.43 25.23
N ARG A 913 -53.20 -20.91 24.06
CA ARG A 913 -52.47 -22.11 23.56
C ARG A 913 -53.48 -23.04 22.84
N GLU A 914 -52.97 -23.78 21.84
CA GLU A 914 -53.66 -24.80 21.02
C GLU A 914 -54.66 -24.26 19.97
N GLU A 915 -54.89 -24.91 18.83
CA GLU A 915 -54.04 -25.70 17.90
C GLU A 915 -54.88 -25.97 16.61
N GLU A 916 -54.33 -26.65 15.60
CA GLU A 916 -55.03 -27.13 14.37
C GLU A 916 -55.55 -26.05 13.38
N GLY A 917 -55.64 -26.24 12.05
CA GLY A 917 -55.24 -27.32 11.14
C GLY A 917 -55.46 -26.90 9.67
N GLY A 918 -54.82 -27.57 8.69
CA GLY A 918 -55.16 -27.43 7.25
C GLY A 918 -56.22 -28.47 6.81
N PRO A 919 -56.31 -28.91 5.53
CA PRO A 919 -55.67 -28.45 4.28
C PRO A 919 -56.64 -28.43 3.04
N GLY A 920 -56.10 -28.39 1.81
CA GLY A 920 -56.78 -28.72 0.52
C GLY A 920 -57.36 -27.51 -0.25
N GLU A 921 -57.19 -27.29 -1.57
CA GLU A 921 -57.02 -28.07 -2.83
C GLU A 921 -58.27 -28.12 -3.75
N GLU A 922 -58.06 -27.56 -4.95
CA GLU A 922 -58.55 -27.95 -6.30
C GLU A 922 -59.99 -27.70 -6.86
N ALA A 923 -59.95 -27.10 -8.08
CA ALA A 923 -60.64 -27.46 -9.33
C ALA A 923 -62.03 -26.87 -9.75
N GLY A 924 -62.15 -26.65 -11.08
CA GLY A 924 -63.35 -26.22 -11.84
C GLY A 924 -63.19 -24.85 -12.53
N ASP A 925 -62.59 -24.69 -13.72
CA ASP A 925 -62.92 -25.16 -15.09
C ASP A 925 -63.93 -24.27 -15.87
N GLY A 926 -63.70 -24.07 -17.18
CA GLY A 926 -64.71 -23.66 -18.17
C GLY A 926 -64.75 -22.21 -18.71
N GLY A 927 -64.15 -21.99 -19.90
CA GLY A 927 -64.93 -21.51 -21.07
C GLY A 927 -65.02 -20.02 -21.49
N ALA A 928 -64.37 -19.71 -22.62
CA ALA A 928 -64.94 -19.07 -23.84
C ALA A 928 -65.40 -17.57 -23.89
N GLU A 929 -64.60 -16.78 -24.64
CA GLU A 929 -65.00 -15.94 -25.81
C GLU A 929 -65.78 -14.59 -25.64
N PRO A 930 -65.86 -13.69 -26.67
CA PRO A 930 -65.44 -12.29 -26.53
C PRO A 930 -66.60 -11.27 -26.81
N PRO A 931 -66.69 -10.34 -27.82
CA PRO A 931 -65.82 -9.91 -28.94
C PRO A 931 -65.40 -8.41 -28.96
N ALA A 932 -64.23 -8.10 -29.56
CA ALA A 932 -63.95 -6.91 -30.40
C ALA A 932 -62.65 -7.09 -31.19
#